data_AF-A0A7S4KA17-F1
#
_entry.id   AF-A0A7S4KA17-F1
#
_cell.length_a   1.000
_cell.length_b   1.000
_cell.length_c   1.000
_cell.angle_alpha   90.00
_cell.angle_beta   90.00
_cell.angle_gamma   90.00
#
_symmetry.space_group_name_H-M   'P 1'
#
loop_
_entity.id
_entity.type
_entity.pdbx_description
1 polymer ?
#
loop_
_entity_poly.entity_id
_entity_poly.type
_entity_poly.pdbx_seq_one_letter_code
_entity_poly.pdbx_strand_id
1 'polypeptide(L)'
;MTTANEASPSEPSGGRGESSACSSTSSPPPSPRIVSLLPSITEILCELGLEDYIVGVTHCCDYPPSLFERTSRPPPRVVTRSDVDPYSMSQSEINERVCGSLRNGQSLYGLNGTALREICPTIIFTQSLCDVCAVSYPVVIDACAKLLGGGEGEGEGDGDDGERLNPKVISMEPTTLKETLRTFHVAAEAVGLTDAARRAEEITSHIRAGLETIRNAADGRPRPRVAFLEWHDPIFAGGHWIPDMLDMAGAEYVFPVKSGERSVGVADEHFVEFDPDFILIGPCGFGLERTVKDTLQLARTKPWWKEMSAVREGNVYALDGNSYYARPGPRLLQGTGIMAACIHGEETAKELGEELCPTEGYCQIMPGKYRHGIDDDFDPCRATIKALSAVPLLSPAVLRLHPSTPLFVAWNGVLVLVYEGFPPSLVQCKRRIEMFLGSGPGEGGLKEENFGSKWPKTTLGALDDDNNEGKVSLEELTTLRDLCARHSSRILSLPRRDADVAVRSVSAVEYECRSLEKLRSRTDLDLLPSTASPSSDDNDEFSFCSAEERERTQSVVDEWNDDLDSYLSKVNAPGSRIQSYRDASTAGGRTCAVFVDDDAMPSALRRCLGEFRRDVDVAFPGRYSWMGEGSLHCTLRSLG
;
A
#
# COMPACT_ATOMS: atom_id res chain seq x y z
N MET A 1 -9.82 43.74 -76.44
CA MET A 1 -9.22 44.97 -75.90
C MET A 1 -9.94 45.28 -74.58
N THR A 2 -9.16 45.32 -73.50
CA THR A 2 -9.35 46.12 -72.26
C THR A 2 -10.67 46.07 -71.47
N THR A 3 -10.58 45.43 -70.30
CA THR A 3 -10.90 45.92 -68.93
C THR A 3 -11.89 47.09 -68.75
N ALA A 4 -12.81 46.96 -67.78
CA ALA A 4 -12.70 47.54 -66.42
C ALA A 4 -14.06 47.80 -65.76
N ASN A 5 -14.27 47.09 -64.64
CA ASN A 5 -14.61 47.53 -63.29
C ASN A 5 -15.64 48.65 -62.97
N GLU A 6 -16.38 48.30 -61.91
CA GLU A 6 -16.69 49.08 -60.70
C GLU A 6 -18.11 49.65 -60.45
N ALA A 7 -18.66 49.10 -59.36
CA ALA A 7 -19.27 49.76 -58.20
C ALA A 7 -20.81 49.65 -58.03
N SER A 8 -21.14 49.09 -56.86
CA SER A 8 -22.40 48.63 -56.30
C SER A 8 -23.56 49.63 -56.27
N PRO A 9 -24.81 49.12 -56.09
CA PRO A 9 -25.49 49.43 -54.83
C PRO A 9 -26.33 48.27 -54.26
N SER A 10 -26.61 48.38 -52.96
CA SER A 10 -27.42 47.50 -52.12
C SER A 10 -28.92 47.78 -52.25
N GLU A 11 -29.74 46.72 -52.40
CA GLU A 11 -31.20 46.76 -52.36
C GLU A 11 -31.80 45.97 -51.17
N PRO A 12 -33.06 46.26 -50.77
CA PRO A 12 -33.76 45.59 -49.69
C PRO A 12 -34.81 44.56 -50.14
N SER A 13 -35.07 43.63 -49.21
CA SER A 13 -36.33 42.93 -48.90
C SER A 13 -37.07 42.10 -49.98
N GLY A 14 -37.31 40.82 -49.67
CA GLY A 14 -38.51 40.12 -50.16
C GLY A 14 -38.41 38.60 -50.34
N GLY A 15 -38.70 37.84 -49.28
CA GLY A 15 -39.67 36.74 -49.30
C GLY A 15 -39.39 35.42 -50.05
N ARG A 16 -39.34 34.35 -49.23
CA ARG A 16 -39.82 32.96 -49.43
C ARG A 16 -38.89 31.94 -50.11
N GLY A 17 -38.41 31.04 -49.26
CA GLY A 17 -38.81 29.63 -49.31
C GLY A 17 -37.73 28.65 -49.73
N GLU A 18 -36.95 28.13 -48.78
CA GLU A 18 -36.13 26.95 -49.01
C GLU A 18 -36.16 25.99 -47.82
N SER A 19 -36.12 24.72 -48.21
CA SER A 19 -36.19 23.47 -47.47
C SER A 19 -35.31 23.39 -46.23
N SER A 20 -35.91 22.91 -45.14
CA SER A 20 -35.23 22.46 -43.93
C SER A 20 -34.31 21.27 -44.24
N ALA A 21 -33.01 21.54 -44.33
CA ALA A 21 -31.98 20.53 -44.18
C ALA A 21 -31.67 20.40 -42.68
N CYS A 22 -31.85 19.18 -42.17
CA CYS A 22 -31.55 18.79 -40.81
C CYS A 22 -30.04 18.92 -40.56
N SER A 23 -29.63 19.94 -39.81
CA SER A 23 -28.27 20.06 -39.30
C SER A 23 -28.12 19.19 -38.05
N SER A 24 -27.51 18.02 -38.21
CA SER A 24 -27.06 17.19 -37.09
C SER A 24 -25.94 17.91 -36.34
N THR A 25 -26.28 18.61 -35.26
CA THR A 25 -25.31 19.11 -34.28
C THR A 25 -24.85 17.95 -33.41
N SER A 26 -23.73 17.32 -33.74
CA SER A 26 -23.07 16.38 -32.83
C SER A 26 -22.42 17.18 -31.70
N SER A 27 -22.88 16.98 -30.47
CA SER A 27 -22.20 17.44 -29.25
C SER A 27 -20.73 16.99 -29.27
N PRO A 28 -19.78 17.78 -28.74
CA PRO A 28 -18.41 17.32 -28.58
C PRO A 28 -18.37 16.03 -27.75
N PRO A 29 -17.48 15.08 -28.05
CA PRO A 29 -17.38 13.85 -27.29
C PRO A 29 -17.12 14.17 -25.81
N PRO A 30 -17.73 13.42 -24.87
CA PRO A 30 -17.49 13.62 -23.44
C PRO A 30 -16.01 13.47 -23.12
N SER A 31 -15.50 14.30 -22.20
CA SER A 31 -14.12 14.24 -21.73
C SER A 31 -13.77 12.83 -21.22
N PRO A 32 -12.59 12.27 -21.55
CA PRO A 32 -12.22 10.92 -21.13
C PRO A 32 -12.27 10.73 -19.61
N ARG A 33 -12.80 9.59 -19.14
CA ARG A 33 -12.74 9.14 -17.75
C ARG A 33 -12.10 7.76 -17.76
N ILE A 34 -10.83 7.72 -17.39
CA ILE A 34 -9.95 6.57 -17.57
C ILE A 34 -9.84 5.79 -16.27
N VAL A 35 -10.10 4.48 -16.35
CA VAL A 35 -9.71 3.52 -15.32
C VAL A 35 -8.50 2.74 -15.81
N SER A 36 -7.42 2.75 -15.02
CA SER A 36 -6.21 1.99 -15.27
C SER A 36 -6.15 0.77 -14.34
N LEU A 37 -6.22 -0.42 -14.90
CA LEU A 37 -6.19 -1.66 -14.12
C LEU A 37 -4.78 -2.24 -13.96
N LEU A 38 -3.72 -1.44 -14.19
CA LEU A 38 -2.32 -1.83 -13.99
C LEU A 38 -1.41 -0.66 -13.59
N PRO A 39 -0.42 -0.88 -12.71
CA PRO A 39 0.58 0.14 -12.38
C PRO A 39 1.32 0.67 -13.61
N SER A 40 1.83 -0.22 -14.48
CA SER A 40 2.57 0.17 -15.69
C SER A 40 1.75 1.07 -16.63
N ILE A 41 0.47 0.76 -16.78
CA ILE A 41 -0.46 1.55 -17.61
C ILE A 41 -0.70 2.92 -16.97
N THR A 42 -0.85 2.99 -15.65
CA THR A 42 -0.99 4.26 -14.92
C THR A 42 0.23 5.15 -15.15
N GLU A 43 1.43 4.58 -15.12
CA GLU A 43 2.67 5.31 -15.42
C GLU A 43 2.68 5.83 -16.87
N ILE A 44 2.35 4.98 -17.84
CA ILE A 44 2.26 5.37 -19.26
C ILE A 44 1.27 6.53 -19.43
N LEU A 45 0.08 6.46 -18.82
CA LEU A 45 -0.94 7.50 -18.93
C LEU A 45 -0.46 8.83 -18.32
N CYS A 46 0.23 8.79 -17.19
CA CYS A 46 0.81 9.99 -16.57
C CYS A 46 1.91 10.61 -17.45
N GLU A 47 2.82 9.82 -18.02
CA GLU A 47 3.83 10.30 -18.96
C GLU A 47 3.18 11.00 -20.18
N LEU A 48 2.08 10.44 -20.67
CA LEU A 48 1.28 11.01 -21.76
C LEU A 48 0.52 12.29 -21.39
N GLY A 49 0.61 12.79 -20.15
CA GLY A 49 -0.10 13.99 -19.72
C GLY A 49 -1.59 13.77 -19.49
N LEU A 50 -2.00 12.54 -19.22
CA LEU A 50 -3.39 12.15 -19.08
C LEU A 50 -3.81 11.98 -17.61
N GLU A 51 -2.96 12.39 -16.68
CA GLU A 51 -3.14 12.19 -15.26
C GLU A 51 -4.44 12.81 -14.72
N ASP A 52 -4.95 13.87 -15.34
CA ASP A 52 -6.22 14.51 -14.97
C ASP A 52 -7.45 13.73 -15.43
N TYR A 53 -7.30 12.82 -16.39
CA TYR A 53 -8.38 11.96 -16.87
C TYR A 53 -8.44 10.61 -16.13
N ILE A 54 -7.44 10.29 -15.31
CA ILE A 54 -7.41 9.06 -14.51
C ILE A 54 -8.35 9.21 -13.31
N VAL A 55 -9.42 8.42 -13.29
CA VAL A 55 -10.47 8.45 -12.27
C VAL A 55 -10.51 7.19 -11.42
N GLY A 56 -9.87 6.11 -11.88
CA GLY A 56 -9.72 4.89 -11.10
C GLY A 56 -8.43 4.13 -11.40
N VAL A 57 -7.88 3.50 -10.37
CA VAL A 57 -6.60 2.77 -10.40
C VAL A 57 -6.69 1.46 -9.60
N THR A 58 -5.67 0.61 -9.69
CA THR A 58 -5.55 -0.56 -8.81
C THR A 58 -4.94 -0.20 -7.46
N HIS A 59 -5.10 -1.11 -6.49
CA HIS A 59 -4.46 -1.02 -5.17
C HIS A 59 -2.92 -1.12 -5.23
N CYS A 60 -2.35 -1.55 -6.36
CA CYS A 60 -0.91 -1.62 -6.59
C CYS A 60 -0.35 -0.39 -7.32
N CYS A 61 -1.20 0.54 -7.77
CA CYS A 61 -0.73 1.76 -8.42
C CYS A 61 -0.18 2.71 -7.37
N ASP A 62 1.11 3.05 -7.48
CA ASP A 62 1.86 3.83 -6.50
C ASP A 62 2.76 4.91 -7.14
N TYR A 63 2.79 4.99 -8.48
CA TYR A 63 3.66 5.90 -9.23
C TYR A 63 2.91 6.58 -10.41
N PRO A 64 3.21 7.85 -10.71
CA PRO A 64 4.06 8.77 -9.94
C PRO A 64 3.34 9.27 -8.67
N PRO A 65 4.07 9.62 -7.58
CA PRO A 65 3.47 10.17 -6.37
C PRO A 65 2.60 11.41 -6.63
N SER A 66 2.96 12.21 -7.63
CA SER A 66 2.19 13.39 -8.07
C SER A 66 0.77 13.08 -8.54
N LEU A 67 0.47 11.84 -8.97
CA LEU A 67 -0.89 11.42 -9.27
C LEU A 67 -1.76 11.40 -8.01
N PHE A 68 -1.18 11.03 -6.88
CA PHE A 68 -1.84 10.80 -5.62
C PHE A 68 -1.83 12.02 -4.71
N GLU A 69 -0.81 12.87 -4.81
CA GLU A 69 -0.58 14.05 -3.97
C GLU A 69 -1.17 15.35 -4.54
N ARG A 70 -1.81 15.30 -5.70
CA ARG A 70 -2.36 16.48 -6.39
C ARG A 70 -3.39 17.21 -5.53
N THR A 71 -3.32 18.54 -5.52
CA THR A 71 -4.27 19.41 -4.80
C THR A 71 -5.39 19.95 -5.68
N SER A 72 -5.20 19.90 -7.01
CA SER A 72 -6.16 20.43 -7.99
C SER A 72 -7.39 19.53 -8.18
N ARG A 73 -7.28 18.23 -7.87
CA ARG A 73 -8.34 17.22 -8.02
C ARG A 73 -8.22 16.15 -6.93
N PRO A 74 -9.31 15.43 -6.59
CA PRO A 74 -9.21 14.27 -5.71
C PRO A 74 -8.35 13.16 -6.35
N PRO A 75 -7.66 12.33 -5.55
CA PRO A 75 -6.89 11.20 -6.08
C PRO A 75 -7.81 10.18 -6.77
N PRO A 76 -7.28 9.39 -7.72
CA PRO A 76 -8.05 8.34 -8.38
C PRO A 76 -8.55 7.31 -7.37
N ARG A 77 -9.76 6.80 -7.58
CA ARG A 77 -10.34 5.78 -6.69
C ARG A 77 -9.72 4.41 -6.93
N VAL A 78 -9.50 3.65 -5.86
CA VAL A 78 -9.05 2.26 -5.97
C VAL A 78 -10.23 1.37 -6.37
N VAL A 79 -10.15 0.68 -7.51
CA VAL A 79 -11.25 -0.12 -8.09
C VAL A 79 -11.01 -1.64 -8.03
N THR A 80 -9.95 -2.09 -7.35
CA THR A 80 -9.57 -3.51 -7.24
C THR A 80 -9.45 -3.97 -5.79
N ARG A 81 -9.65 -5.27 -5.53
CA ARG A 81 -9.37 -5.93 -4.25
C ARG A 81 -8.40 -7.11 -4.47
N SER A 82 -7.59 -7.45 -3.47
CA SER A 82 -6.71 -8.63 -3.46
C SER A 82 -7.10 -9.58 -2.34
N ASP A 83 -7.14 -10.88 -2.67
CA ASP A 83 -7.36 -11.96 -1.69
C ASP A 83 -6.05 -12.59 -1.19
N VAL A 84 -4.90 -12.08 -1.64
CA VAL A 84 -3.56 -12.49 -1.22
C VAL A 84 -2.87 -11.36 -0.46
N ASP A 85 -2.29 -11.68 0.69
CA ASP A 85 -1.43 -10.79 1.47
C ASP A 85 0.05 -11.19 1.29
N PRO A 86 0.77 -10.64 0.30
CA PRO A 86 2.13 -11.07 -0.03
C PRO A 86 3.18 -10.66 1.02
N TYR A 87 2.78 -9.99 2.10
CA TYR A 87 3.68 -9.44 3.11
C TYR A 87 3.71 -10.24 4.41
N SER A 88 2.67 -11.01 4.70
CA SER A 88 2.63 -11.98 5.82
C SER A 88 3.07 -13.39 5.41
N MET A 89 3.39 -13.59 4.13
CA MET A 89 3.69 -14.88 3.53
C MET A 89 5.11 -14.88 2.91
N SER A 90 5.82 -15.99 3.06
CA SER A 90 7.06 -16.28 2.32
C SER A 90 6.78 -16.46 0.82
N GLN A 91 7.81 -16.35 -0.01
CA GLN A 91 7.67 -16.53 -1.46
C GLN A 91 7.16 -17.93 -1.84
N SER A 92 7.54 -18.95 -1.09
CA SER A 92 7.04 -20.32 -1.25
C SER A 92 5.53 -20.42 -0.96
N GLU A 93 5.09 -19.84 0.16
CA GLU A 93 3.67 -19.82 0.56
C GLU A 93 2.80 -19.01 -0.44
N ILE A 94 3.32 -17.89 -0.94
CA ILE A 94 2.65 -17.10 -1.99
C ILE A 94 2.50 -17.96 -3.25
N ASN A 95 3.58 -18.63 -3.69
CA ASN A 95 3.54 -19.49 -4.87
C ASN A 95 2.53 -20.64 -4.69
N GLU A 96 2.49 -21.31 -3.54
CA GLU A 96 1.51 -22.35 -3.24
C GLU A 96 0.07 -21.82 -3.31
N ARG A 97 -0.19 -20.64 -2.73
CA ARG A 97 -1.51 -20.01 -2.73
C ARG A 97 -1.96 -19.57 -4.13
N VAL A 98 -1.05 -18.98 -4.90
CA VAL A 98 -1.26 -18.58 -6.29
C VAL A 98 -1.55 -19.81 -7.16
N CYS A 99 -0.69 -20.83 -7.08
CA CYS A 99 -0.86 -22.08 -7.82
C CYS A 99 -2.17 -22.79 -7.45
N GLY A 100 -2.55 -22.78 -6.17
CA GLY A 100 -3.84 -23.32 -5.71
C GLY A 100 -5.03 -22.57 -6.32
N SER A 101 -4.98 -21.24 -6.33
CA SER A 101 -6.05 -20.39 -6.89
C SER A 101 -6.20 -20.56 -8.40
N LEU A 102 -5.07 -20.60 -9.14
CA LEU A 102 -5.05 -20.86 -10.58
C LEU A 102 -5.60 -22.25 -10.93
N ARG A 103 -5.22 -23.30 -10.16
CA ARG A 103 -5.74 -24.67 -10.35
C ARG A 103 -7.25 -24.76 -10.14
N ASN A 104 -7.80 -23.93 -9.26
CA ASN A 104 -9.23 -23.87 -8.95
C ASN A 104 -10.01 -22.92 -9.87
N GLY A 105 -9.35 -22.27 -10.83
CA GLY A 105 -9.98 -21.29 -11.73
C GLY A 105 -10.46 -20.02 -11.03
N GLN A 106 -9.93 -19.72 -9.84
CA GLN A 106 -10.28 -18.53 -9.07
C GLN A 106 -9.35 -17.37 -9.47
N SER A 107 -9.91 -16.18 -9.69
CA SER A 107 -9.09 -14.98 -9.90
C SER A 107 -8.55 -14.49 -8.56
N LEU A 108 -7.27 -14.11 -8.53
CA LEU A 108 -6.60 -13.59 -7.33
C LEU A 108 -7.03 -12.16 -6.97
N TYR A 109 -7.65 -11.45 -7.91
CA TYR A 109 -8.08 -10.08 -7.76
C TYR A 109 -9.52 -9.89 -8.22
N GLY A 110 -10.27 -9.09 -7.47
CA GLY A 110 -11.64 -8.69 -7.81
C GLY A 110 -11.73 -7.23 -8.24
N LEU A 111 -12.81 -6.89 -8.97
CA LEU A 111 -13.18 -5.50 -9.29
C LEU A 111 -14.30 -5.00 -8.37
N ASN A 112 -14.19 -3.73 -7.94
CA ASN A 112 -15.24 -3.05 -7.19
C ASN A 112 -16.30 -2.50 -8.16
N GLY A 113 -17.36 -3.28 -8.39
CA GLY A 113 -18.44 -2.90 -9.29
C GLY A 113 -19.20 -1.63 -8.88
N THR A 114 -19.30 -1.35 -7.58
CA THR A 114 -19.94 -0.11 -7.08
C THR A 114 -19.08 1.10 -7.39
N ALA A 115 -17.77 1.03 -7.13
CA ALA A 115 -16.85 2.11 -7.49
C ALA A 115 -16.85 2.37 -9.02
N LEU A 116 -16.87 1.32 -9.84
CA LEU A 116 -16.95 1.47 -11.30
C LEU A 116 -18.26 2.13 -11.75
N ARG A 117 -19.40 1.82 -11.10
CA ARG A 117 -20.68 2.49 -11.37
C ARG A 117 -20.64 3.97 -11.02
N GLU A 118 -20.06 4.33 -9.88
CA GLU A 118 -20.00 5.73 -9.43
C GLU A 118 -19.05 6.58 -10.27
N ILE A 119 -17.95 5.99 -10.74
CA ILE A 119 -16.92 6.68 -11.54
C ILE A 119 -17.35 6.86 -13.00
N CYS A 120 -18.26 6.02 -13.48
CA CYS A 120 -18.78 6.02 -14.85
C CYS A 120 -17.67 6.05 -15.93
N PRO A 121 -16.70 5.11 -15.96
CA PRO A 121 -15.57 5.19 -16.89
C PRO A 121 -16.00 5.21 -18.36
N THR A 122 -15.26 5.95 -19.18
CA THR A 122 -15.41 5.92 -20.65
C THR A 122 -14.37 5.02 -21.30
N ILE A 123 -13.23 4.78 -20.64
CA ILE A 123 -12.16 3.90 -21.09
C ILE A 123 -11.64 3.09 -19.89
N ILE A 124 -11.44 1.79 -20.09
CA ILE A 124 -10.78 0.91 -19.12
C ILE A 124 -9.56 0.31 -19.81
N PHE A 125 -8.37 0.56 -19.27
CA PHE A 125 -7.16 -0.13 -19.69
C PHE A 125 -6.89 -1.34 -18.80
N THR A 126 -6.50 -2.46 -19.40
CA THR A 126 -6.26 -3.75 -18.74
C THR A 126 -5.16 -4.56 -19.45
N GLN A 127 -4.92 -5.80 -19.03
CA GLN A 127 -4.05 -6.78 -19.68
C GLN A 127 -4.59 -8.20 -19.53
N SER A 128 -4.05 -9.15 -20.32
CA SER A 128 -4.10 -10.60 -20.04
C SER A 128 -2.72 -11.25 -19.93
N LEU A 129 -1.66 -10.46 -19.76
CA LEU A 129 -0.27 -10.93 -19.75
C LEU A 129 0.04 -11.88 -18.57
N CYS A 130 -0.51 -11.61 -17.39
CA CYS A 130 -0.28 -12.37 -16.18
C CYS A 130 -1.53 -12.47 -15.30
N ASP A 131 -2.02 -13.69 -15.06
CA ASP A 131 -3.15 -13.98 -14.17
C ASP A 131 -2.76 -13.96 -12.67
N VAL A 132 -1.46 -13.80 -12.36
CA VAL A 132 -0.91 -13.76 -11.00
C VAL A 132 -0.81 -12.34 -10.45
N CYS A 133 -0.45 -11.38 -11.29
CA CYS A 133 -0.11 -10.02 -10.88
C CYS A 133 -1.11 -8.96 -11.34
N ALA A 134 -2.17 -9.36 -12.05
CA ALA A 134 -3.22 -8.47 -12.52
C ALA A 134 -4.60 -9.12 -12.48
N VAL A 135 -5.64 -8.30 -12.49
CA VAL A 135 -7.02 -8.76 -12.69
C VAL A 135 -7.12 -9.43 -14.05
N SER A 136 -7.58 -10.69 -14.09
CA SER A 136 -7.69 -11.43 -15.34
C SER A 136 -8.69 -10.79 -16.31
N TYR A 137 -8.39 -10.84 -17.61
CA TYR A 137 -9.24 -10.27 -18.66
C TYR A 137 -10.70 -10.77 -18.63
N PRO A 138 -11.00 -12.07 -18.39
CA PRO A 138 -12.38 -12.54 -18.26
C PRO A 138 -13.15 -11.85 -17.12
N VAL A 139 -12.50 -11.55 -15.99
CA VAL A 139 -13.12 -10.82 -14.87
C VAL A 139 -13.43 -9.38 -15.23
N VAL A 140 -12.55 -8.73 -16.01
CA VAL A 140 -12.79 -7.36 -16.50
C VAL A 140 -13.97 -7.32 -17.46
N ILE A 141 -14.04 -8.26 -18.40
CA ILE A 141 -15.16 -8.35 -19.35
C ILE A 141 -16.46 -8.72 -18.64
N ASP A 142 -16.45 -9.66 -17.70
CA ASP A 142 -17.63 -10.00 -16.89
C ASP A 142 -18.11 -8.82 -16.05
N ALA A 143 -17.20 -8.07 -15.41
CA ALA A 143 -17.54 -6.84 -14.70
C ALA A 143 -18.14 -5.80 -15.65
N CYS A 144 -17.55 -5.58 -16.82
CA CYS A 144 -18.10 -4.68 -17.83
C CYS A 144 -19.48 -5.15 -18.32
N ALA A 145 -19.67 -6.46 -18.54
CA ALA A 145 -20.95 -7.05 -18.94
C ALA A 145 -22.03 -6.88 -17.87
N LYS A 146 -21.69 -7.06 -16.59
CA LYS A 146 -22.58 -6.80 -15.44
C LYS A 146 -22.88 -5.31 -15.25
N LEU A 147 -21.97 -4.43 -15.64
CA LEU A 147 -22.20 -2.99 -15.69
C LEU A 147 -23.09 -2.57 -16.87
N LEU A 148 -23.11 -3.35 -17.96
CA LEU A 148 -23.94 -3.17 -19.15
C LEU A 148 -25.37 -3.73 -18.99
N GLY A 149 -25.54 -4.82 -18.23
CA GLY A 149 -26.81 -5.51 -18.01
C GLY A 149 -27.50 -5.09 -16.72
N GLY A 150 -28.04 -3.87 -16.66
CA GLY A 150 -28.90 -3.44 -15.56
C GLY A 150 -29.92 -4.52 -15.19
N GLY A 151 -29.80 -5.04 -13.97
CA GLY A 151 -30.75 -5.92 -13.28
C GLY A 151 -31.39 -7.06 -14.09
N GLU A 152 -30.83 -8.26 -14.03
CA GLU A 152 -31.67 -9.48 -14.05
C GLU A 152 -32.07 -9.82 -12.62
N GLY A 153 -32.87 -8.94 -12.02
CA GLY A 153 -33.84 -9.34 -11.02
C GLY A 153 -35.17 -9.46 -11.74
N GLU A 154 -35.72 -10.67 -11.83
CA GLU A 154 -37.10 -10.89 -12.27
C GLU A 154 -38.03 -10.06 -11.37
N GLY A 155 -38.49 -8.92 -11.89
CA GLY A 155 -39.40 -8.01 -11.19
C GLY A 155 -39.89 -6.94 -12.15
N GLU A 156 -41.11 -7.12 -12.66
CA GLU A 156 -41.86 -6.06 -13.31
C GLU A 156 -42.00 -4.87 -12.33
N GLY A 157 -41.38 -3.73 -12.64
CA GLY A 157 -41.53 -2.51 -11.86
C GLY A 157 -40.63 -1.35 -12.31
N ASP A 158 -41.23 -0.39 -13.00
CA ASP A 158 -40.86 1.03 -13.17
C ASP A 158 -39.38 1.44 -13.29
N GLY A 159 -38.96 1.72 -14.52
CA GLY A 159 -38.54 3.08 -14.92
C GLY A 159 -37.28 3.72 -14.28
N ASP A 160 -36.27 2.97 -13.86
CA ASP A 160 -34.97 3.55 -13.53
C ASP A 160 -34.06 3.62 -14.77
N ASP A 161 -33.98 4.80 -15.37
CA ASP A 161 -33.09 5.15 -16.49
C ASP A 161 -31.62 5.23 -16.03
N GLY A 162 -31.14 4.21 -15.32
CA GLY A 162 -29.74 4.07 -14.93
C GLY A 162 -28.84 4.10 -16.16
N GLU A 163 -28.06 5.16 -16.29
CA GLU A 163 -27.21 5.45 -17.44
C GLU A 163 -26.28 4.25 -17.71
N ARG A 164 -26.55 3.48 -18.77
CA ARG A 164 -25.79 2.27 -19.11
C ARG A 164 -24.34 2.64 -19.40
N LEU A 165 -23.42 2.12 -18.60
CA LEU A 165 -21.99 2.32 -18.80
C LEU A 165 -21.47 1.44 -19.94
N ASN A 166 -20.95 2.06 -21.00
CA ASN A 166 -20.32 1.36 -22.13
C ASN A 166 -18.85 1.81 -22.31
N PRO A 167 -17.96 1.49 -21.36
CA PRO A 167 -16.55 1.86 -21.47
C PRO A 167 -15.86 1.11 -22.61
N LYS A 168 -14.96 1.80 -23.32
CA LYS A 168 -14.03 1.15 -24.25
C LYS A 168 -12.96 0.39 -23.45
N VAL A 169 -12.93 -0.94 -23.57
CA VAL A 169 -11.91 -1.78 -22.91
C VAL A 169 -10.71 -1.96 -23.83
N ILE A 170 -9.52 -1.58 -23.37
CA ILE A 170 -8.24 -1.68 -24.10
C ILE A 170 -7.32 -2.63 -23.34
N SER A 171 -7.01 -3.79 -23.92
CA SER A 171 -5.98 -4.69 -23.39
C SER A 171 -4.62 -4.35 -23.97
N MET A 172 -3.60 -4.22 -23.12
CA MET A 172 -2.21 -4.02 -23.53
C MET A 172 -1.33 -5.13 -22.94
N GLU A 173 -0.67 -5.89 -23.82
CA GLU A 173 0.04 -7.11 -23.46
C GLU A 173 1.43 -7.14 -24.11
N PRO A 174 2.31 -6.17 -23.77
CA PRO A 174 3.65 -6.17 -24.33
C PRO A 174 4.46 -7.35 -23.78
N THR A 175 5.08 -8.11 -24.68
CA THR A 175 5.94 -9.24 -24.32
C THR A 175 7.41 -8.94 -24.56
N THR A 176 7.74 -7.88 -25.31
CA THR A 176 9.12 -7.46 -25.60
C THR A 176 9.32 -5.99 -25.23
N LEU A 177 10.57 -5.55 -25.05
CA LEU A 177 10.88 -4.14 -24.77
C LEU A 177 10.39 -3.23 -25.90
N LYS A 178 10.45 -3.71 -27.14
CA LYS A 178 9.92 -3.01 -28.32
C LYS A 178 8.39 -2.87 -28.27
N GLU A 179 7.68 -3.91 -27.86
CA GLU A 179 6.22 -3.85 -27.68
C GLU A 179 5.82 -2.93 -26.54
N THR A 180 6.60 -2.89 -25.45
CA THR A 180 6.40 -1.94 -24.35
C THR A 180 6.39 -0.50 -24.88
N LEU A 181 7.34 -0.12 -25.73
CA LEU A 181 7.35 1.22 -26.34
C LEU A 181 6.11 1.49 -27.21
N ARG A 182 5.55 0.46 -27.86
CA ARG A 182 4.33 0.61 -28.67
C ARG A 182 3.10 0.93 -27.81
N THR A 183 3.08 0.52 -26.54
CA THR A 183 1.92 0.77 -25.65
C THR A 183 1.64 2.25 -25.42
N PHE A 184 2.66 3.13 -25.46
CA PHE A 184 2.48 4.59 -25.39
C PHE A 184 1.61 5.10 -26.55
N HIS A 185 1.87 4.63 -27.76
CA HIS A 185 1.07 5.00 -28.94
C HIS A 185 -0.34 4.41 -28.85
N VAL A 186 -0.49 3.16 -28.41
CA VAL A 186 -1.81 2.51 -28.23
C VAL A 186 -2.66 3.29 -27.21
N ALA A 187 -2.08 3.69 -26.08
CA ALA A 187 -2.76 4.48 -25.07
C ALA A 187 -3.15 5.87 -25.60
N ALA A 188 -2.24 6.57 -26.29
CA ALA A 188 -2.52 7.87 -26.90
C ALA A 188 -3.63 7.80 -27.95
N GLU A 189 -3.59 6.82 -28.85
CA GLU A 189 -4.63 6.58 -29.87
C GLU A 189 -5.98 6.22 -29.25
N ALA A 190 -5.98 5.42 -28.18
CA ALA A 190 -7.21 5.02 -27.50
C ALA A 190 -7.95 6.20 -26.87
N VAL A 191 -7.20 7.17 -26.35
CA VAL A 191 -7.74 8.39 -25.70
C VAL A 191 -8.08 9.47 -26.72
N GLY A 192 -7.37 9.53 -27.86
CA GLY A 192 -7.73 10.38 -29.00
C GLY A 192 -7.40 11.87 -28.83
N LEU A 193 -6.49 12.21 -27.90
CA LEU A 193 -6.03 13.58 -27.68
C LEU A 193 -4.71 13.84 -28.41
N THR A 194 -4.64 14.91 -29.21
CA THR A 194 -3.48 15.24 -30.04
C THR A 194 -2.18 15.41 -29.25
N ASP A 195 -2.25 16.02 -28.06
CA ASP A 195 -1.07 16.22 -27.20
C ASP A 195 -0.51 14.89 -26.67
N ALA A 196 -1.37 13.90 -26.39
CA ALA A 196 -0.92 12.58 -25.97
C ALA A 196 -0.14 11.87 -27.08
N ALA A 197 -0.58 11.99 -28.34
CA ALA A 197 0.13 11.39 -29.48
C ALA A 197 1.52 12.01 -29.70
N ARG A 198 1.65 13.33 -29.54
CA ARG A 198 2.96 14.01 -29.59
C ARG A 198 3.87 13.55 -28.46
N ARG A 199 3.37 13.52 -27.22
CA ARG A 199 4.15 13.05 -26.06
C ARG A 199 4.60 11.60 -26.22
N ALA A 200 3.76 10.72 -26.76
CA ALA A 200 4.14 9.32 -27.02
C ALA A 200 5.39 9.21 -27.90
N GLU A 201 5.50 10.03 -28.96
CA GLU A 201 6.69 10.04 -29.82
C GLU A 201 7.93 10.59 -29.09
N GLU A 202 7.76 11.65 -28.30
CA GLU A 202 8.84 12.26 -27.51
C GLU A 202 9.40 11.26 -26.48
N ILE A 203 8.53 10.61 -25.71
CA ILE A 203 8.89 9.64 -24.68
C ILE A 203 9.56 8.42 -25.30
N THR A 204 8.97 7.84 -26.35
CA THR A 204 9.55 6.65 -26.98
C THR A 204 10.89 6.95 -27.66
N SER A 205 11.06 8.16 -28.21
CA SER A 205 12.36 8.61 -28.72
C SER A 205 13.40 8.78 -27.62
N HIS A 206 13.01 9.37 -26.49
CA HIS A 206 13.86 9.50 -25.32
C HIS A 206 14.30 8.13 -24.78
N ILE A 207 13.37 7.17 -24.62
CA ILE A 207 13.70 5.82 -24.14
C ILE A 207 14.64 5.10 -25.12
N ARG A 208 14.39 5.19 -26.44
CA ARG A 208 15.30 4.59 -27.44
C ARG A 208 16.71 5.17 -27.33
N ALA A 209 16.84 6.49 -27.16
CA ALA A 209 18.14 7.14 -27.00
C ALA A 209 18.84 6.69 -25.69
N GLY A 210 18.10 6.60 -24.58
CA GLY A 210 18.64 6.11 -23.31
C GLY A 210 19.12 4.66 -23.38
N LEU A 211 18.36 3.77 -24.04
CA LEU A 211 18.78 2.37 -24.25
C LEU A 211 20.07 2.28 -25.08
N GLU A 212 20.23 3.15 -26.08
CA GLU A 212 21.45 3.19 -26.88
C GLU A 212 22.64 3.74 -26.08
N THR A 213 22.43 4.72 -25.21
CA THR A 213 23.44 5.16 -24.23
C THR A 213 23.89 4.01 -23.33
N ILE A 214 22.95 3.20 -22.81
CA ILE A 214 23.26 2.05 -21.97
C ILE A 214 24.08 1.00 -22.73
N ARG A 215 23.66 0.69 -23.97
CA ARG A 215 24.41 -0.22 -24.84
C ARG A 215 25.84 0.27 -25.10
N ASN A 216 26.02 1.56 -25.40
CA ASN A 216 27.33 2.14 -25.66
C ASN A 216 28.26 2.11 -24.44
N ALA A 217 27.71 2.31 -23.23
CA ALA A 217 28.49 2.22 -21.99
C ALA A 217 29.03 0.79 -21.74
N ALA A 218 28.36 -0.23 -22.29
CA ALA A 218 28.76 -1.63 -22.25
C ALA A 218 29.56 -2.08 -23.49
N ASP A 219 29.69 -1.25 -24.54
CA ASP A 219 30.33 -1.65 -25.80
C ASP A 219 31.82 -1.94 -25.64
N GLY A 220 32.32 -2.91 -26.39
CA GLY A 220 33.72 -3.37 -26.31
C GLY A 220 34.10 -4.11 -25.02
N ARG A 221 33.19 -4.27 -24.05
CA ARG A 221 33.40 -5.06 -22.82
C ARG A 221 33.02 -6.53 -23.04
N PRO A 222 33.57 -7.47 -22.24
CA PRO A 222 33.06 -8.84 -22.21
C PRO A 222 31.56 -8.85 -21.88
N ARG A 223 30.84 -9.86 -22.38
CA ARG A 223 29.42 -10.07 -22.05
C ARG A 223 29.32 -11.20 -21.01
N PRO A 224 29.22 -10.91 -19.70
CA PRO A 224 29.19 -11.94 -18.68
C PRO A 224 27.89 -12.75 -18.76
N ARG A 225 27.94 -13.98 -18.24
CA ARG A 225 26.80 -14.87 -18.11
C ARG A 225 25.97 -14.46 -16.90
N VAL A 226 24.78 -13.93 -17.12
CA VAL A 226 23.92 -13.37 -16.07
C VAL A 226 22.69 -14.24 -15.88
N ALA A 227 22.35 -14.54 -14.62
CA ALA A 227 21.03 -15.01 -14.24
C ALA A 227 20.18 -13.86 -13.71
N PHE A 228 18.96 -13.72 -14.22
CA PHE A 228 17.94 -12.84 -13.66
C PHE A 228 16.82 -13.70 -13.08
N LEU A 229 16.61 -13.57 -11.78
CA LEU A 229 15.59 -14.30 -11.02
C LEU A 229 14.38 -13.38 -10.79
N GLU A 230 13.28 -13.67 -11.48
CA GLU A 230 11.99 -12.99 -11.28
C GLU A 230 11.22 -13.57 -10.07
N TRP A 231 11.68 -14.71 -9.58
CA TRP A 231 11.31 -15.31 -8.29
C TRP A 231 12.45 -16.25 -7.90
N HIS A 232 12.76 -16.39 -6.62
CA HIS A 232 13.91 -17.21 -6.19
C HIS A 232 13.55 -18.40 -5.30
N ASP A 233 12.28 -18.52 -4.88
CA ASP A 233 11.79 -19.71 -4.18
C ASP A 233 10.32 -20.02 -4.53
N PRO A 234 10.06 -20.92 -5.50
CA PRO A 234 11.03 -21.61 -6.35
C PRO A 234 11.67 -20.67 -7.40
N ILE A 235 12.78 -21.08 -8.01
CA ILE A 235 13.47 -20.22 -8.98
C ILE A 235 12.63 -20.06 -10.25
N PHE A 236 12.40 -18.82 -10.67
CA PHE A 236 11.85 -18.46 -11.97
C PHE A 236 12.83 -17.59 -12.75
N ALA A 237 13.15 -18.03 -13.96
CA ALA A 237 13.87 -17.23 -14.94
C ALA A 237 12.95 -16.15 -15.50
N GLY A 238 13.40 -14.90 -15.47
CA GLY A 238 12.70 -13.77 -16.07
C GLY A 238 12.48 -13.91 -17.58
N GLY A 239 11.23 -13.79 -18.00
CA GLY A 239 10.84 -13.81 -19.41
C GLY A 239 10.55 -12.42 -19.98
N HIS A 240 9.70 -12.40 -21.00
CA HIS A 240 9.19 -11.23 -21.67
C HIS A 240 10.30 -10.29 -22.16
N TRP A 241 10.40 -9.10 -21.59
CA TRP A 241 11.38 -8.07 -21.96
C TRP A 241 12.73 -8.23 -21.25
N ILE A 242 12.86 -9.10 -20.24
CA ILE A 242 14.11 -9.29 -19.50
C ILE A 242 15.28 -9.70 -20.41
N PRO A 243 15.12 -10.63 -21.39
CA PRO A 243 16.18 -10.92 -22.36
C PRO A 243 16.60 -9.71 -23.19
N ASP A 244 15.65 -8.83 -23.58
CA ASP A 244 15.98 -7.60 -24.31
C ASP A 244 16.80 -6.64 -23.42
N MET A 245 16.40 -6.49 -22.15
CA MET A 245 17.10 -5.62 -21.20
C MET A 245 18.53 -6.12 -20.93
N LEU A 246 18.73 -7.42 -20.74
CA LEU A 246 20.06 -7.99 -20.56
C LEU A 246 20.94 -7.84 -21.82
N ASP A 247 20.35 -7.95 -23.02
CA ASP A 247 21.08 -7.68 -24.26
C ASP A 247 21.56 -6.22 -24.34
N MET A 248 20.68 -5.27 -24.01
CA MET A 248 21.02 -3.84 -23.96
C MET A 248 22.06 -3.53 -22.89
N ALA A 249 22.03 -4.24 -21.76
CA ALA A 249 23.01 -4.12 -20.70
C ALA A 249 24.36 -4.81 -21.00
N GLY A 250 24.50 -5.43 -22.18
CA GLY A 250 25.75 -6.10 -22.59
C GLY A 250 26.01 -7.41 -21.85
N ALA A 251 24.98 -8.19 -21.55
CA ALA A 251 25.08 -9.50 -20.89
C ALA A 251 24.65 -10.66 -21.79
N GLU A 252 25.12 -11.86 -21.48
CA GLU A 252 24.59 -13.12 -22.01
C GLU A 252 23.61 -13.71 -21.00
N TYR A 253 22.37 -13.97 -21.41
CA TYR A 253 21.38 -14.56 -20.51
C TYR A 253 21.61 -16.07 -20.37
N VAL A 254 21.83 -16.58 -19.15
CA VAL A 254 22.16 -18.00 -18.95
C VAL A 254 20.98 -18.93 -19.21
N PHE A 255 19.76 -18.44 -18.99
CA PHE A 255 18.57 -19.25 -19.19
C PHE A 255 18.20 -19.29 -20.68
N PRO A 256 17.72 -20.44 -21.20
CA PRO A 256 17.33 -20.58 -22.59
C PRO A 256 15.94 -19.97 -22.86
N VAL A 257 15.72 -18.73 -22.39
CA VAL A 257 14.48 -17.96 -22.54
C VAL A 257 14.74 -16.83 -23.53
N LYS A 258 13.91 -16.74 -24.57
CA LYS A 258 14.04 -15.70 -25.60
C LYS A 258 13.14 -14.51 -25.31
N SER A 259 13.48 -13.37 -25.91
CA SER A 259 12.63 -12.18 -25.94
C SER A 259 11.18 -12.54 -26.32
N GLY A 260 10.23 -12.14 -25.49
CA GLY A 260 8.80 -12.43 -25.67
C GLY A 260 8.29 -13.72 -25.04
N GLU A 261 9.17 -14.66 -24.65
CA GLU A 261 8.76 -15.92 -24.01
C GLU A 261 8.43 -15.70 -22.53
N ARG A 262 7.44 -16.40 -21.98
CA ARG A 262 7.04 -16.26 -20.58
C ARG A 262 8.17 -16.68 -19.62
N SER A 263 8.12 -16.16 -18.40
CA SER A 263 8.98 -16.58 -17.30
C SER A 263 8.78 -18.07 -17.01
N VAL A 264 9.86 -18.79 -16.76
CA VAL A 264 9.84 -20.26 -16.60
C VAL A 264 10.45 -20.69 -15.27
N GLY A 265 9.83 -21.67 -14.63
CA GLY A 265 10.38 -22.29 -13.43
C GLY A 265 11.65 -23.08 -13.75
N VAL A 266 12.68 -22.91 -12.93
CA VAL A 266 13.97 -23.61 -13.02
C VAL A 266 14.18 -24.40 -11.74
N ALA A 267 14.51 -25.68 -11.87
CA ALA A 267 14.84 -26.51 -10.71
C ALA A 267 16.21 -26.10 -10.12
N ASP A 268 16.36 -26.19 -8.80
CA ASP A 268 17.61 -25.84 -8.09
C ASP A 268 18.83 -26.53 -8.72
N GLU A 269 18.72 -27.81 -9.08
CA GLU A 269 19.83 -28.58 -9.67
C GLU A 269 20.27 -28.01 -11.02
N HIS A 270 19.31 -27.64 -11.87
CA HIS A 270 19.61 -27.02 -13.16
C HIS A 270 20.19 -25.61 -12.99
N PHE A 271 19.73 -24.85 -11.98
CA PHE A 271 20.28 -23.53 -11.69
C PHE A 271 21.76 -23.60 -11.28
N VAL A 272 22.11 -24.59 -10.45
CA VAL A 272 23.49 -24.85 -10.05
C VAL A 272 24.35 -25.24 -11.26
N GLU A 273 23.82 -26.02 -12.21
CA GLU A 273 24.54 -26.39 -13.44
C GLU A 273 24.81 -25.19 -14.36
N PHE A 274 23.95 -24.16 -14.37
CA PHE A 274 24.22 -22.95 -15.15
C PHE A 274 25.43 -22.17 -14.64
N ASP A 275 25.67 -22.14 -13.32
CA ASP A 275 26.74 -21.38 -12.63
C ASP A 275 27.06 -20.02 -13.28
N PRO A 276 26.17 -19.02 -13.15
CA PRO A 276 26.34 -17.71 -13.77
C PRO A 276 27.48 -16.90 -13.14
N ASP A 277 28.03 -15.95 -13.89
CA ASP A 277 29.01 -14.97 -13.42
C ASP A 277 28.36 -13.93 -12.50
N PHE A 278 27.09 -13.58 -12.78
CA PHE A 278 26.28 -12.64 -11.99
C PHE A 278 24.88 -13.18 -11.71
N ILE A 279 24.35 -12.89 -10.52
CA ILE A 279 22.96 -13.18 -10.16
C ILE A 279 22.26 -11.86 -9.82
N LEU A 280 21.26 -11.52 -10.62
CA LEU A 280 20.37 -10.38 -10.44
C LEU A 280 19.02 -10.90 -9.95
N ILE A 281 18.52 -10.39 -8.82
CA ILE A 281 17.30 -10.88 -8.17
C ILE A 281 16.32 -9.73 -8.13
N GLY A 282 15.22 -9.82 -8.87
CA GLY A 282 14.24 -8.75 -9.03
C GLY A 282 12.80 -9.28 -9.02
N PRO A 283 12.31 -9.77 -7.87
CA PRO A 283 11.03 -10.43 -7.79
C PRO A 283 9.85 -9.48 -8.02
N CYS A 284 8.87 -9.97 -8.79
CA CYS A 284 7.66 -9.21 -9.08
C CYS A 284 6.90 -8.84 -7.79
N GLY A 285 6.41 -7.60 -7.71
CA GLY A 285 5.61 -7.12 -6.56
C GLY A 285 6.43 -6.75 -5.32
N PHE A 286 7.76 -6.92 -5.33
CA PHE A 286 8.64 -6.57 -4.23
C PHE A 286 9.61 -5.44 -4.57
N GLY A 287 9.71 -4.50 -3.63
CA GLY A 287 10.75 -3.46 -3.64
C GLY A 287 12.09 -4.01 -3.15
N LEU A 288 13.13 -3.18 -3.24
CA LEU A 288 14.52 -3.55 -2.97
C LEU A 288 14.71 -4.18 -1.58
N GLU A 289 14.14 -3.57 -0.53
CA GLU A 289 14.34 -4.02 0.85
C GLU A 289 13.81 -5.45 1.07
N ARG A 290 12.64 -5.76 0.52
CA ARG A 290 12.06 -7.12 0.59
C ARG A 290 12.93 -8.11 -0.17
N THR A 291 13.41 -7.73 -1.36
CA THR A 291 14.31 -8.56 -2.16
C THR A 291 15.61 -8.88 -1.40
N VAL A 292 16.20 -7.89 -0.72
CA VAL A 292 17.39 -8.10 0.12
C VAL A 292 17.09 -9.11 1.23
N LYS A 293 16.03 -8.88 2.02
CA LYS A 293 15.64 -9.77 3.12
C LYS A 293 15.46 -11.22 2.66
N ASP A 294 14.70 -11.43 1.59
CA ASP A 294 14.40 -12.76 1.09
C ASP A 294 15.63 -13.44 0.46
N THR A 295 16.53 -12.66 -0.16
CA THR A 295 17.81 -13.18 -0.68
C THR A 295 18.72 -13.63 0.46
N LEU A 296 18.81 -12.85 1.54
CA LEU A 296 19.56 -13.24 2.74
C LEU A 296 18.99 -14.53 3.36
N GLN A 297 17.67 -14.69 3.34
CA GLN A 297 17.01 -15.89 3.82
C GLN A 297 17.32 -17.10 2.93
N LEU A 298 17.25 -16.95 1.60
CA LEU A 298 17.64 -18.00 0.64
C LEU A 298 19.07 -18.50 0.89
N ALA A 299 20.01 -17.58 1.11
CA ALA A 299 21.41 -17.90 1.41
C ALA A 299 21.60 -18.68 2.72
N ARG A 300 20.62 -18.62 3.65
CA ARG A 300 20.61 -19.40 4.90
C ARG A 300 20.01 -20.78 4.71
N THR A 301 18.97 -20.89 3.89
CA THR A 301 18.16 -22.12 3.75
C THR A 301 18.66 -23.06 2.67
N LYS A 302 19.39 -22.57 1.65
CA LYS A 302 19.90 -23.37 0.54
C LYS A 302 21.43 -23.49 0.60
N PRO A 303 21.99 -24.65 1.00
CA PRO A 303 23.45 -24.83 1.11
C PRO A 303 24.20 -24.60 -0.21
N TRP A 304 23.63 -25.05 -1.33
CA TRP A 304 24.21 -24.93 -2.68
C TRP A 304 24.43 -23.47 -3.10
N TRP A 305 23.68 -22.52 -2.55
CA TRP A 305 23.82 -21.09 -2.85
C TRP A 305 25.24 -20.59 -2.61
N LYS A 306 25.88 -21.03 -1.51
CA LYS A 306 27.23 -20.58 -1.13
C LYS A 306 28.34 -21.12 -2.04
N GLU A 307 28.04 -22.16 -2.82
CA GLU A 307 28.99 -22.82 -3.70
C GLU A 307 29.07 -22.15 -5.07
N MET A 308 28.04 -21.39 -5.46
CA MET A 308 27.95 -20.69 -6.73
C MET A 308 29.08 -19.67 -6.92
N SER A 309 29.57 -19.56 -8.17
CA SER A 309 30.68 -18.66 -8.52
C SER A 309 30.33 -17.19 -8.28
N ALA A 310 29.18 -16.72 -8.80
CA ALA A 310 28.68 -15.36 -8.53
C ALA A 310 28.59 -15.02 -7.03
N VAL A 311 28.17 -15.98 -6.19
CA VAL A 311 28.07 -15.77 -4.74
C VAL A 311 29.45 -15.62 -4.13
N ARG A 312 30.41 -16.50 -4.46
CA ARG A 312 31.78 -16.43 -3.91
C ARG A 312 32.52 -15.15 -4.32
N GLU A 313 32.23 -14.63 -5.51
CA GLU A 313 32.84 -13.42 -6.06
C GLU A 313 32.15 -12.13 -5.63
N GLY A 314 30.96 -12.22 -5.00
CA GLY A 314 30.18 -11.07 -4.58
C GLY A 314 29.35 -10.42 -5.69
N ASN A 315 29.12 -11.13 -6.79
CA ASN A 315 28.38 -10.67 -7.97
C ASN A 315 26.88 -10.96 -7.85
N VAL A 316 26.31 -10.78 -6.66
CA VAL A 316 24.88 -10.98 -6.38
C VAL A 316 24.25 -9.63 -6.08
N TYR A 317 23.16 -9.30 -6.77
CA TYR A 317 22.48 -8.02 -6.63
C TYR A 317 20.99 -8.25 -6.38
N ALA A 318 20.49 -7.66 -5.29
CA ALA A 318 19.07 -7.47 -5.07
C ALA A 318 18.61 -6.21 -5.79
N LEU A 319 17.44 -6.28 -6.41
CA LEU A 319 16.87 -5.23 -7.24
C LEU A 319 15.45 -4.89 -6.76
N ASP A 320 14.99 -3.66 -6.99
CA ASP A 320 13.56 -3.33 -6.93
C ASP A 320 12.85 -3.90 -8.16
N GLY A 321 12.40 -5.14 -8.01
CA GLY A 321 11.65 -5.92 -9.01
C GLY A 321 10.33 -5.26 -9.41
N ASN A 322 9.62 -4.71 -8.43
CA ASN A 322 8.31 -4.10 -8.63
C ASN A 322 8.36 -2.86 -9.53
N SER A 323 9.33 -1.99 -9.31
CA SER A 323 9.45 -0.71 -10.04
C SER A 323 10.04 -0.88 -11.44
N TYR A 324 11.16 -1.61 -11.54
CA TYR A 324 12.03 -1.52 -12.71
C TYR A 324 11.97 -2.73 -13.65
N TYR A 325 11.33 -3.84 -13.23
CA TYR A 325 11.38 -5.11 -13.98
C TYR A 325 10.01 -5.75 -14.19
N ALA A 326 9.06 -5.59 -13.27
CA ALA A 326 7.72 -6.17 -13.35
C ALA A 326 6.71 -5.32 -14.13
N ARG A 327 7.02 -4.04 -14.37
CA ARG A 327 6.12 -3.07 -15.00
C ARG A 327 6.59 -2.76 -16.41
N PRO A 328 5.86 -3.19 -17.46
CA PRO A 328 6.19 -2.82 -18.82
C PRO A 328 5.79 -1.37 -19.09
N GLY A 329 6.59 -0.44 -18.61
CA GLY A 329 6.37 0.99 -18.66
C GLY A 329 7.67 1.77 -18.86
N PRO A 330 7.67 3.09 -18.61
CA PRO A 330 8.83 3.95 -18.86
C PRO A 330 10.07 3.51 -18.07
N ARG A 331 9.87 3.01 -16.85
CA ARG A 331 10.96 2.68 -15.91
C ARG A 331 11.78 1.43 -16.25
N LEU A 332 11.39 0.67 -17.29
CA LEU A 332 12.28 -0.37 -17.84
C LEU A 332 13.60 0.22 -18.36
N LEU A 333 13.61 1.50 -18.76
CA LEU A 333 14.85 2.19 -19.13
C LEU A 333 15.85 2.20 -17.96
N GLN A 334 15.41 2.68 -16.79
CA GLN A 334 16.22 2.70 -15.59
C GLN A 334 16.62 1.29 -15.13
N GLY A 335 15.69 0.33 -15.20
CA GLY A 335 16.01 -1.07 -14.91
C GLY A 335 17.14 -1.61 -15.79
N THR A 336 17.16 -1.24 -17.07
CA THR A 336 18.23 -1.65 -18.00
C THR A 336 19.58 -1.02 -17.62
N GLY A 337 19.58 0.26 -17.23
CA GLY A 337 20.80 0.92 -16.78
C GLY A 337 21.33 0.37 -15.45
N ILE A 338 20.44 0.04 -14.51
CA ILE A 338 20.79 -0.67 -13.27
C ILE A 338 21.44 -2.02 -13.56
N MET A 339 20.89 -2.81 -14.49
CA MET A 339 21.51 -4.08 -14.91
C MET A 339 22.94 -3.83 -15.42
N ALA A 340 23.11 -2.88 -16.33
CA ALA A 340 24.43 -2.53 -16.88
C ALA A 340 25.42 -2.12 -15.79
N ALA A 341 24.98 -1.32 -14.82
CA ALA A 341 25.81 -0.92 -13.67
C ALA A 341 26.18 -2.09 -12.76
N CYS A 342 25.26 -3.02 -12.50
CA CYS A 342 25.54 -4.23 -11.72
C CYS A 342 26.58 -5.13 -12.41
N ILE A 343 26.52 -5.22 -13.73
CA ILE A 343 27.38 -6.10 -14.54
C ILE A 343 28.76 -5.47 -14.79
N HIS A 344 28.81 -4.18 -15.10
CA HIS A 344 30.02 -3.49 -15.58
C HIS A 344 30.65 -2.55 -14.54
N GLY A 345 30.06 -2.43 -13.36
CA GLY A 345 30.61 -1.78 -12.18
C GLY A 345 30.33 -0.28 -12.05
N GLU A 346 30.95 0.32 -11.04
CA GLU A 346 30.67 1.69 -10.58
C GLU A 346 31.01 2.78 -11.63
N GLU A 347 31.98 2.53 -12.51
CA GLU A 347 32.30 3.47 -13.61
C GLU A 347 31.13 3.59 -14.60
N THR A 348 30.49 2.48 -14.95
CA THR A 348 29.30 2.48 -15.80
C THR A 348 28.13 3.16 -15.09
N ALA A 349 27.94 2.93 -13.78
CA ALA A 349 26.92 3.65 -13.00
C ALA A 349 27.12 5.18 -13.05
N LYS A 350 28.37 5.65 -12.92
CA LYS A 350 28.73 7.08 -13.00
C LYS A 350 28.50 7.67 -14.39
N GLU A 351 28.81 6.91 -15.44
CA GLU A 351 28.59 7.33 -16.83
C GLU A 351 27.11 7.48 -17.15
N LEU A 352 26.28 6.54 -16.69
CA LEU A 352 24.83 6.54 -16.92
C LEU A 352 24.10 7.60 -16.07
N GLY A 353 24.62 7.90 -14.88
CA GLY A 353 24.04 8.87 -13.96
C GLY A 353 22.68 8.43 -13.37
N GLU A 354 22.15 9.22 -12.44
CA GLU A 354 20.90 8.90 -11.72
C GLU A 354 19.66 8.82 -12.63
N GLU A 355 19.69 9.47 -13.80
CA GLU A 355 18.58 9.44 -14.76
C GLU A 355 18.36 8.05 -15.35
N LEU A 356 19.44 7.34 -15.67
CA LEU A 356 19.42 6.00 -16.29
C LEU A 356 19.76 4.88 -15.30
N CYS A 357 20.41 5.20 -14.18
CA CYS A 357 20.82 4.24 -13.17
C CYS A 357 20.57 4.80 -11.76
N PRO A 358 19.30 4.83 -11.29
CA PRO A 358 18.99 5.35 -9.97
C PRO A 358 19.58 4.45 -8.88
N THR A 359 20.39 5.04 -8.00
CA THR A 359 21.16 4.28 -6.98
C THR A 359 20.30 3.60 -5.92
N GLU A 360 19.07 4.07 -5.74
CA GLU A 360 18.07 3.47 -4.84
C GLU A 360 17.46 2.16 -5.38
N GLY A 361 17.68 1.82 -6.65
CA GLY A 361 17.04 0.67 -7.30
C GLY A 361 17.73 -0.68 -7.11
N TYR A 362 18.93 -0.72 -6.51
CA TYR A 362 19.71 -1.95 -6.36
C TYR A 362 20.66 -1.96 -5.16
N CYS A 363 21.01 -3.17 -4.70
CA CYS A 363 21.96 -3.40 -3.63
C CYS A 363 22.81 -4.64 -3.90
N GLN A 364 24.13 -4.52 -3.79
CA GLN A 364 25.05 -5.66 -3.87
C GLN A 364 25.04 -6.46 -2.56
N ILE A 365 24.90 -7.78 -2.66
CA ILE A 365 24.85 -8.68 -1.51
C ILE A 365 26.21 -9.39 -1.32
N MET A 366 26.93 -9.04 -0.26
CA MET A 366 28.34 -9.39 -0.06
C MET A 366 28.56 -10.58 0.89
N PRO A 367 29.33 -11.63 0.50
CA PRO A 367 29.58 -12.86 1.28
C PRO A 367 30.01 -12.68 2.75
N GLY A 368 30.72 -11.59 3.05
CA GLY A 368 31.20 -11.25 4.39
C GLY A 368 30.21 -10.50 5.28
N LYS A 369 29.22 -9.80 4.72
CA LYS A 369 28.15 -9.11 5.49
C LYS A 369 27.00 -10.04 5.90
N TYR A 370 26.94 -11.25 5.33
CA TYR A 370 25.96 -12.28 5.73
C TYR A 370 26.20 -12.84 7.15
N ARG A 371 27.38 -12.61 7.74
CA ARG A 371 27.71 -13.01 9.12
C ARG A 371 27.98 -11.76 9.96
N HIS A 372 26.96 -11.29 10.66
CA HIS A 372 26.97 -10.18 11.63
C HIS A 372 27.32 -8.80 11.02
N GLY A 373 26.30 -7.99 10.72
CA GLY A 373 26.51 -6.62 10.28
C GLY A 373 25.32 -5.91 9.64
N ILE A 374 24.11 -6.13 10.17
CA ILE A 374 23.08 -5.10 10.18
C ILE A 374 23.12 -4.66 11.66
N ASP A 375 23.57 -3.51 12.12
CA ASP A 375 24.23 -2.31 11.60
C ASP A 375 24.51 -1.55 12.92
N ASP A 376 25.74 -1.15 13.27
CA ASP A 376 25.95 -0.28 14.45
C ASP A 376 25.42 1.16 14.22
N ASP A 377 24.89 1.45 13.02
CA ASP A 377 24.34 2.75 12.58
C ASP A 377 22.86 2.71 12.18
N PHE A 378 22.13 1.60 12.39
CA PHE A 378 20.70 1.53 12.12
C PHE A 378 19.93 2.35 13.17
N ASP A 379 19.53 3.57 12.81
CA ASP A 379 18.57 4.37 13.57
C ASP A 379 17.14 3.96 13.20
N PRO A 380 16.45 3.20 14.06
CA PRO A 380 15.13 2.68 13.75
C PRO A 380 14.08 3.78 13.71
N CYS A 381 14.28 4.89 14.40
CA CYS A 381 13.36 6.01 14.36
C CYS A 381 13.46 6.73 13.04
N ARG A 382 14.68 6.94 12.53
CA ARG A 382 14.89 7.46 11.18
C ARG A 382 14.37 6.51 10.10
N ALA A 383 14.56 5.19 10.27
CA ALA A 383 14.00 4.19 9.37
C ALA A 383 12.46 4.14 9.45
N THR A 384 11.87 4.29 10.64
CA THR A 384 10.42 4.40 10.85
C THR A 384 9.87 5.65 10.18
N ILE A 385 10.54 6.80 10.33
CA ILE A 385 10.15 8.06 9.67
C ILE A 385 10.24 7.90 8.15
N LYS A 386 11.30 7.29 7.63
CA LYS A 386 11.42 6.99 6.19
C LYS A 386 10.25 6.10 5.73
N ALA A 387 9.98 5.00 6.44
CA ALA A 387 8.89 4.07 6.16
C ALA A 387 7.52 4.76 6.15
N LEU A 388 7.26 5.60 7.15
CA LEU A 388 6.03 6.38 7.28
C LEU A 388 5.94 7.45 6.17
N SER A 389 7.02 8.17 5.88
CA SER A 389 7.06 9.20 4.81
C SER A 389 6.92 8.62 3.40
N ALA A 390 7.30 7.36 3.21
CA ALA A 390 7.12 6.62 1.96
C ALA A 390 5.69 6.03 1.82
N VAL A 391 4.75 6.40 2.70
CA VAL A 391 3.32 6.11 2.55
C VAL A 391 2.65 7.28 1.84
N PRO A 392 2.56 7.28 0.49
CA PRO A 392 1.75 8.25 -0.21
C PRO A 392 0.29 8.00 0.20
N LEU A 393 -0.34 9.01 0.80
CA LEU A 393 -1.73 8.99 1.26
C LEU A 393 -2.03 8.01 2.41
N LEU A 394 -1.66 8.37 3.64
CA LEU A 394 -2.52 7.98 4.74
C LEU A 394 -3.81 8.78 4.65
N SER A 395 -4.84 8.11 4.14
CA SER A 395 -6.20 8.65 4.18
C SER A 395 -6.59 8.96 5.63
N PRO A 396 -7.39 10.01 5.89
CA PRO A 396 -7.89 10.30 7.22
C PRO A 396 -8.43 9.03 7.88
N ALA A 397 -7.88 8.68 9.05
CA ALA A 397 -8.32 7.51 9.78
C ALA A 397 -9.20 7.94 10.95
N VAL A 398 -10.16 7.08 11.31
CA VAL A 398 -11.03 7.31 12.45
C VAL A 398 -10.98 6.08 13.33
N LEU A 399 -10.60 6.26 14.59
CA LEU A 399 -10.69 5.25 15.62
C LEU A 399 -12.11 5.31 16.21
N ARG A 400 -12.96 4.38 15.75
CA ARG A 400 -14.34 4.26 16.22
C ARG A 400 -14.41 3.44 17.48
N LEU A 401 -15.27 3.84 18.41
CA LEU A 401 -15.43 3.16 19.68
C LEU A 401 -16.10 1.79 19.52
N HIS A 402 -15.71 0.84 20.37
CA HIS A 402 -16.33 -0.50 20.36
C HIS A 402 -17.85 -0.39 20.58
N PRO A 403 -18.70 -1.04 19.76
CA PRO A 403 -20.14 -0.75 19.72
C PRO A 403 -20.93 -1.19 20.96
N SER A 404 -20.37 -2.08 21.79
CA SER A 404 -21.04 -2.59 23.00
C SER A 404 -20.42 -2.13 24.32
N THR A 405 -19.10 -1.95 24.37
CA THR A 405 -18.36 -1.77 25.63
C THR A 405 -17.04 -1.02 25.37
N PRO A 406 -17.11 0.30 25.10
CA PRO A 406 -15.92 1.11 24.87
C PRO A 406 -15.04 1.29 26.12
N LEU A 407 -15.57 1.08 27.33
CA LEU A 407 -14.82 1.14 28.58
C LEU A 407 -14.88 -0.20 29.30
N PHE A 408 -13.74 -0.76 29.68
CA PHE A 408 -13.67 -1.90 30.59
C PHE A 408 -12.34 -2.00 31.35
N VAL A 409 -12.26 -2.98 32.26
CA VAL A 409 -11.05 -3.33 32.99
C VAL A 409 -10.30 -4.43 32.24
N ALA A 410 -9.21 -4.07 31.58
CA ALA A 410 -8.32 -5.03 30.94
C ALA A 410 -7.50 -5.82 31.97
N TRP A 411 -6.76 -6.82 31.49
CA TRP A 411 -5.86 -7.63 32.30
C TRP A 411 -4.89 -6.76 33.11
N ASN A 412 -4.46 -7.26 34.27
CA ASN A 412 -3.67 -6.51 35.26
C ASN A 412 -4.40 -5.26 35.83
N GLY A 413 -5.73 -5.18 35.70
CA GLY A 413 -6.53 -4.09 36.26
C GLY A 413 -6.22 -2.75 35.64
N VAL A 414 -6.12 -2.71 34.32
CA VAL A 414 -5.86 -1.49 33.55
C VAL A 414 -7.18 -0.98 32.98
N LEU A 415 -7.51 0.28 33.23
CA LEU A 415 -8.69 0.94 32.67
C LEU A 415 -8.37 1.42 31.25
N VAL A 416 -9.19 1.00 30.30
CA VAL A 416 -8.95 1.23 28.87
C VAL A 416 -10.17 1.80 28.17
N LEU A 417 -9.93 2.65 27.18
CA LEU A 417 -10.86 3.00 26.11
C LEU A 417 -10.56 2.14 24.90
N VAL A 418 -11.56 1.51 24.32
CA VAL A 418 -11.40 0.46 23.29
C VAL A 418 -12.14 0.82 22.02
N TYR A 419 -11.48 0.53 20.90
CA TYR A 419 -11.98 0.83 19.56
C TYR A 419 -12.50 -0.43 18.88
N GLU A 420 -13.27 -0.30 17.80
CA GLU A 420 -13.87 -1.41 17.06
C GLU A 420 -12.81 -2.31 16.39
N GLY A 421 -11.65 -1.76 16.04
CA GLY A 421 -10.51 -2.45 15.43
C GLY A 421 -9.62 -1.44 14.68
N PHE A 422 -8.42 -1.84 14.24
CA PHE A 422 -7.57 -0.89 13.52
C PHE A 422 -8.18 -0.59 12.13
N PRO A 423 -8.38 0.69 11.76
CA PRO A 423 -8.87 1.03 10.44
C PRO A 423 -7.87 0.60 9.35
N PRO A 424 -8.33 0.32 8.11
CA PRO A 424 -7.47 -0.21 7.04
C PRO A 424 -6.20 0.61 6.79
N SER A 425 -6.27 1.94 6.89
CA SER A 425 -5.11 2.84 6.74
C SER A 425 -4.05 2.62 7.82
N LEU A 426 -4.45 2.39 9.08
CA LEU A 426 -3.51 2.07 10.16
C LEU A 426 -2.99 0.64 10.09
N VAL A 427 -3.77 -0.31 9.57
CA VAL A 427 -3.27 -1.66 9.27
C VAL A 427 -2.20 -1.61 8.17
N GLN A 428 -2.42 -0.79 7.14
CA GLN A 428 -1.44 -0.57 6.08
C GLN A 428 -0.16 0.10 6.62
N CYS A 429 -0.27 1.07 7.53
CA CYS A 429 0.88 1.60 8.27
C CYS A 429 1.68 0.48 8.93
N LYS A 430 1.02 -0.36 9.73
CA LYS A 430 1.68 -1.42 10.51
C LYS A 430 2.42 -2.41 9.60
N ARG A 431 1.80 -2.83 8.49
CA ARG A 431 2.43 -3.70 7.48
C ARG A 431 3.65 -3.06 6.82
N ARG A 432 3.58 -1.77 6.47
CA ARG A 432 4.73 -1.08 5.84
C ARG A 432 5.87 -0.87 6.83
N ILE A 433 5.57 -0.47 8.07
CA ILE A 433 6.57 -0.37 9.14
C ILE A 433 7.32 -1.71 9.28
N GLU A 434 6.59 -2.81 9.26
CA GLU A 434 7.15 -4.17 9.29
C GLU A 434 7.99 -4.53 8.06
N MET A 435 7.55 -4.12 6.87
CA MET A 435 8.34 -4.29 5.64
C MET A 435 9.71 -3.59 5.73
N PHE A 436 9.76 -2.38 6.31
CA PHE A 436 10.97 -1.57 6.37
C PHE A 436 11.86 -1.85 7.58
N LEU A 437 11.30 -2.24 8.72
CA LEU A 437 12.04 -2.47 9.98
C LEU A 437 12.31 -3.95 10.29
N GLY A 438 11.65 -4.88 9.58
CA GLY A 438 11.67 -6.31 9.90
C GLY A 438 10.87 -6.68 11.15
N SER A 439 10.77 -7.99 11.41
CA SER A 439 10.10 -8.55 12.59
C SER A 439 11.13 -8.85 13.67
N GLY A 440 11.16 -8.04 14.74
CA GLY A 440 11.82 -8.43 15.98
C GLY A 440 12.74 -7.38 16.64
N PRO A 441 12.84 -7.38 17.98
CA PRO A 441 13.61 -6.40 18.75
C PRO A 441 15.14 -6.54 18.65
N GLY A 442 15.67 -7.55 17.95
CA GLY A 442 17.11 -7.82 17.81
C GLY A 442 17.82 -7.04 16.69
N GLU A 443 17.06 -6.43 15.77
CA GLU A 443 17.57 -5.71 14.59
C GLU A 443 17.19 -4.21 14.63
N GLY A 444 16.80 -3.70 15.80
CA GLY A 444 16.42 -2.30 16.00
C GLY A 444 14.95 -1.96 15.72
N GLY A 445 14.16 -2.86 15.12
CA GLY A 445 12.75 -2.61 14.76
C GLY A 445 11.76 -2.37 15.91
N LEU A 446 10.49 -2.09 15.57
CA LEU A 446 9.43 -1.95 16.57
C LEU A 446 9.20 -3.26 17.33
N LYS A 447 8.71 -3.15 18.57
CA LYS A 447 8.26 -4.33 19.31
C LYS A 447 7.12 -5.01 18.56
N GLU A 448 7.20 -6.33 18.45
CA GLU A 448 6.11 -7.18 17.98
C GLU A 448 4.86 -7.02 18.84
N GLU A 449 3.73 -7.31 18.21
CA GLU A 449 2.48 -7.41 18.91
C GLU A 449 2.46 -8.57 19.90
N ASN A 450 2.24 -8.22 21.15
CA ASN A 450 1.82 -9.18 22.15
C ASN A 450 0.31 -9.07 22.38
N PHE A 451 -0.28 -10.01 23.10
CA PHE A 451 -1.73 -10.05 23.35
C PHE A 451 -2.33 -8.69 23.76
N GLY A 452 -1.60 -7.90 24.56
CA GLY A 452 -2.05 -6.58 25.01
C GLY A 452 -2.02 -5.47 23.95
N SER A 453 -1.38 -5.67 22.80
CA SER A 453 -1.29 -4.69 21.70
C SER A 453 -1.91 -5.17 20.39
N LYS A 454 -2.50 -6.37 20.36
CA LYS A 454 -3.17 -6.94 19.17
C LYS A 454 -4.47 -6.25 18.77
N TRP A 455 -4.98 -5.37 19.63
CA TRP A 455 -6.25 -4.69 19.46
C TRP A 455 -6.08 -3.22 19.84
N PRO A 456 -6.78 -2.30 19.16
CA PRO A 456 -6.62 -0.87 19.36
C PRO A 456 -7.24 -0.44 20.68
N LYS A 457 -6.45 0.27 21.49
CA LYS A 457 -6.91 0.82 22.77
C LYS A 457 -6.09 2.00 23.23
N THR A 458 -6.71 2.79 24.10
CA THR A 458 -6.04 3.85 24.86
C THR A 458 -6.10 3.51 26.34
N THR A 459 -4.93 3.43 26.98
CA THR A 459 -4.84 3.23 28.42
C THR A 459 -5.18 4.54 29.13
N LEU A 460 -6.19 4.51 30.00
CA LEU A 460 -6.65 5.69 30.76
C LEU A 460 -5.99 5.75 32.14
N GLY A 461 -5.90 4.59 32.80
CA GLY A 461 -5.31 4.48 34.14
C GLY A 461 -5.00 3.03 34.49
N ALA A 462 -4.18 2.84 35.50
CA ALA A 462 -3.78 1.53 35.99
C ALA A 462 -3.77 1.52 37.52
N LEU A 463 -3.89 0.33 38.11
CA LEU A 463 -3.79 0.15 39.55
C LEU A 463 -2.45 0.66 40.07
N ASP A 464 -2.52 1.30 41.24
CA ASP A 464 -1.36 1.81 41.97
C ASP A 464 -0.62 0.69 42.71
N ASP A 465 0.71 0.71 42.65
CA ASP A 465 1.59 -0.31 43.23
C ASP A 465 1.85 -0.08 44.73
N ASP A 466 1.80 1.17 45.19
CA ASP A 466 2.22 1.55 46.54
C ASP A 466 1.16 1.31 47.62
N ASN A 467 -0.09 1.02 47.23
CA ASN A 467 -1.24 0.96 48.16
C ASN A 467 -1.52 -0.42 48.81
N ASN A 468 -0.56 -1.36 48.77
CA ASN A 468 -0.49 -2.58 49.60
C ASN A 468 -1.71 -3.55 49.67
N GLU A 469 -2.79 -3.30 48.92
CA GLU A 469 -3.95 -4.20 48.77
C GLU A 469 -3.94 -4.85 47.37
N GLY A 470 -2.83 -5.50 47.03
CA GLY A 470 -2.37 -5.79 45.65
C GLY A 470 -3.25 -6.64 44.71
N LYS A 471 -4.51 -6.94 45.06
CA LYS A 471 -5.49 -7.60 44.20
C LYS A 471 -6.86 -6.94 44.30
N VAL A 472 -7.52 -6.78 43.16
CA VAL A 472 -8.93 -6.41 43.05
C VAL A 472 -9.77 -7.58 43.56
N SER A 473 -10.72 -7.33 44.46
CA SER A 473 -11.70 -8.33 44.90
C SER A 473 -12.84 -8.47 43.87
N LEU A 474 -13.63 -9.54 43.97
CA LEU A 474 -14.79 -9.72 43.09
C LEU A 474 -15.83 -8.59 43.24
N GLU A 475 -16.02 -8.09 44.46
CA GLU A 475 -16.95 -6.98 44.74
C GLU A 475 -16.47 -5.67 44.09
N GLU A 476 -15.17 -5.38 44.18
CA GLU A 476 -14.57 -4.24 43.51
C GLU A 476 -14.63 -4.38 41.99
N LEU A 477 -14.38 -5.58 41.45
CA LEU A 477 -14.47 -5.83 40.02
C LEU A 477 -15.91 -5.70 39.50
N THR A 478 -16.89 -6.14 40.29
CA THR A 478 -18.31 -5.97 39.98
C THR A 478 -18.68 -4.48 39.95
N THR A 479 -18.22 -3.72 40.93
CA THR A 479 -18.43 -2.27 40.99
C THR A 479 -17.78 -1.57 39.80
N LEU A 480 -16.55 -1.94 39.44
CA LEU A 480 -15.87 -1.42 38.24
C LEU A 480 -16.64 -1.77 36.96
N ARG A 481 -17.18 -2.99 36.85
CA ARG A 481 -18.02 -3.39 35.71
C ARG A 481 -19.26 -2.53 35.59
N ASP A 482 -19.93 -2.23 36.69
CA ASP A 482 -21.11 -1.36 36.69
C ASP A 482 -20.75 0.07 36.30
N LEU A 483 -19.62 0.61 36.79
CA LEU A 483 -19.11 1.91 36.34
C LEU A 483 -18.82 1.92 34.84
N CYS A 484 -18.07 0.94 34.35
CA CYS A 484 -17.73 0.78 32.95
C CYS A 484 -18.99 0.67 32.07
N ALA A 485 -19.99 -0.13 32.47
CA ALA A 485 -21.24 -0.30 31.73
C ALA A 485 -22.08 0.99 31.68
N ARG A 486 -22.22 1.69 32.81
CA ARG A 486 -22.94 2.97 32.88
C ARG A 486 -22.29 4.03 31.98
N HIS A 487 -20.97 4.19 32.07
CA HIS A 487 -20.26 5.20 31.28
C HIS A 487 -20.14 4.80 29.80
N SER A 488 -19.98 3.51 29.49
CA SER A 488 -20.07 2.97 28.13
C SER A 488 -21.41 3.31 27.49
N SER A 489 -22.52 3.10 28.20
CA SER A 489 -23.86 3.42 27.68
C SER A 489 -24.02 4.90 27.35
N ARG A 490 -23.42 5.78 28.15
CA ARG A 490 -23.44 7.23 27.92
C ARG A 490 -22.59 7.62 26.72
N ILE A 491 -21.41 7.04 26.59
CA ILE A 491 -20.53 7.26 25.44
C ILE A 491 -21.21 6.79 24.14
N LEU A 492 -21.82 5.59 24.15
CA LEU A 492 -22.53 5.04 22.99
C LEU A 492 -23.81 5.80 22.62
N SER A 493 -24.34 6.63 23.52
CA SER A 493 -25.46 7.53 23.24
C SER A 493 -25.07 8.83 22.53
N LEU A 494 -23.76 9.13 22.45
CA LEU A 494 -23.26 10.29 21.72
C LEU A 494 -23.39 10.09 20.20
N PRO A 495 -23.69 11.14 19.43
CA PRO A 495 -23.56 11.10 17.98
C PRO A 495 -22.12 10.71 17.58
N ARG A 496 -21.95 9.97 16.48
CA ARG A 496 -20.62 9.49 16.04
C ARG A 496 -19.57 10.60 15.95
N ARG A 497 -19.90 11.75 15.37
CA ARG A 497 -19.01 12.93 15.29
C ARG A 497 -18.49 13.43 16.65
N ASP A 498 -19.20 13.12 17.73
CA ASP A 498 -18.94 13.56 19.10
C ASP A 498 -18.30 12.43 19.94
N ALA A 499 -18.11 11.24 19.36
CA ALA A 499 -17.55 10.04 20.00
C ALA A 499 -16.32 9.47 19.27
N ASP A 500 -16.30 9.54 17.95
CA ASP A 500 -15.24 8.99 17.11
C ASP A 500 -13.96 9.83 17.22
N VAL A 501 -12.82 9.15 17.34
CA VAL A 501 -11.51 9.80 17.49
C VAL A 501 -10.86 9.95 16.12
N ALA A 502 -10.69 11.19 15.67
CA ALA A 502 -10.00 11.47 14.42
C ALA A 502 -8.49 11.27 14.57
N VAL A 503 -7.90 10.47 13.71
CA VAL A 503 -6.45 10.29 13.63
C VAL A 503 -5.91 11.33 12.65
N ARG A 504 -5.18 12.32 13.17
CA ARG A 504 -4.59 13.39 12.36
C ARG A 504 -3.14 13.13 12.00
N SER A 505 -2.44 12.37 12.81
CA SER A 505 -1.06 12.01 12.55
C SER A 505 -0.72 10.66 13.18
N VAL A 506 0.33 10.04 12.64
CA VAL A 506 1.01 8.88 13.23
C VAL A 506 2.39 9.34 13.66
N SER A 507 2.77 9.04 14.90
CA SER A 507 4.03 9.50 15.48
C SER A 507 5.02 8.35 15.64
N ALA A 508 6.25 8.55 15.18
CA ALA A 508 7.40 7.74 15.59
C ALA A 508 7.98 8.32 16.88
N VAL A 509 8.12 7.49 17.92
CA VAL A 509 8.41 7.95 19.28
C VAL A 509 9.55 7.18 19.92
N GLU A 510 10.55 7.91 20.45
CA GLU A 510 11.49 7.41 21.44
C GLU A 510 11.08 7.87 22.83
N TYR A 511 11.02 6.95 23.78
CA TYR A 511 10.49 7.22 25.11
C TYR A 511 11.36 6.64 26.23
N GLU A 512 11.27 7.26 27.41
CA GLU A 512 11.90 6.74 28.62
C GLU A 512 11.01 5.72 29.33
N CYS A 513 9.69 5.96 29.32
CA CYS A 513 8.67 5.14 29.97
C CYS A 513 7.50 4.83 29.02
N ARG A 514 6.84 3.68 29.22
CA ARG A 514 5.77 3.17 28.32
C ARG A 514 4.48 3.99 28.36
N SER A 515 4.29 4.82 29.39
CA SER A 515 3.18 5.78 29.43
C SER A 515 3.32 6.90 28.39
N LEU A 516 4.51 7.07 27.79
CA LEU A 516 4.84 8.18 26.88
C LEU A 516 4.75 9.57 27.52
N GLU A 517 4.66 9.66 28.86
CA GLU A 517 4.72 10.92 29.60
C GLU A 517 6.12 11.57 29.57
N LYS A 518 7.16 10.76 29.29
CA LYS A 518 8.54 11.20 29.12
C LYS A 518 9.10 10.73 27.78
N LEU A 519 9.12 11.63 26.82
CA LEU A 519 9.62 11.40 25.47
C LEU A 519 11.07 11.88 25.33
N ARG A 520 11.89 11.12 24.63
CA ARG A 520 13.23 11.53 24.16
C ARG A 520 13.13 12.25 22.82
N SER A 521 12.31 11.72 21.92
CA SER A 521 12.02 12.34 20.63
C SER A 521 10.64 11.90 20.12
N ARG A 522 10.02 12.75 19.30
CA ARG A 522 8.75 12.50 18.63
C ARG A 522 8.82 13.15 17.25
N THR A 523 8.46 12.40 16.22
CA THR A 523 8.27 12.92 14.87
C THR A 523 6.89 12.53 14.40
N ASP A 524 6.10 13.53 14.01
CA ASP A 524 4.72 13.36 13.55
C ASP A 524 4.69 13.29 12.02
N LEU A 525 3.92 12.35 11.49
CA LEU A 525 3.52 12.31 10.09
C LEU A 525 2.03 12.65 10.00
N ASP A 526 1.70 13.78 9.41
CA ASP A 526 0.32 14.21 9.21
C ASP A 526 -0.40 13.35 8.18
N LEU A 527 -1.62 12.93 8.51
CA LEU A 527 -2.55 12.29 7.57
C LEU A 527 -3.29 13.41 6.84
N LEU A 528 -3.12 13.49 5.52
CA LEU A 528 -3.63 14.61 4.73
C LEU A 528 -5.15 14.76 4.90
N PRO A 529 -5.67 15.94 5.26
CA PRO A 529 -7.11 16.15 5.32
C PRO A 529 -7.68 16.07 3.90
N SER A 530 -8.71 15.24 3.73
CA SER A 530 -9.54 15.27 2.53
C SER A 530 -10.06 16.70 2.34
N THR A 531 -9.80 17.31 1.19
CA THR A 531 -10.41 18.59 0.79
C THR A 531 -11.89 18.41 0.41
N ALA A 532 -12.44 17.20 0.50
CA ALA A 532 -13.87 16.98 0.40
C ALA A 532 -14.55 17.62 1.61
N SER A 533 -15.51 18.51 1.35
CA SER A 533 -16.49 18.90 2.37
C SER A 533 -17.08 17.62 2.99
N PRO A 534 -17.33 17.57 4.31
CA PRO A 534 -17.95 16.40 4.93
C PRO A 534 -19.36 16.27 4.38
N SER A 535 -19.51 15.54 3.27
CA SER A 535 -20.80 15.07 2.80
C SER A 535 -21.32 14.11 3.85
N SER A 536 -22.56 14.32 4.25
CA SER A 536 -23.29 13.72 5.36
C SER A 536 -23.59 12.22 5.22
N ASP A 537 -22.83 11.47 4.42
CA ASP A 537 -23.14 10.08 4.11
C ASP A 537 -22.09 9.12 4.70
N ASP A 538 -22.56 8.38 5.71
CA ASP A 538 -21.90 7.32 6.51
C ASP A 538 -21.37 6.09 5.71
N ASN A 539 -21.12 6.21 4.40
CA ASN A 539 -20.86 5.08 3.48
C ASN A 539 -19.43 5.03 2.89
N ASP A 540 -18.43 5.57 3.57
CA ASP A 540 -17.03 5.37 3.18
C ASP A 540 -16.50 4.02 3.69
N GLU A 541 -16.43 3.01 2.81
CA GLU A 541 -15.98 1.63 3.10
C GLU A 541 -14.52 1.57 3.61
N PHE A 542 -13.73 2.64 3.46
CA PHE A 542 -12.38 2.79 4.03
C PHE A 542 -12.36 3.30 5.47
N SER A 543 -13.48 3.84 5.95
CA SER A 543 -13.65 4.29 7.33
C SER A 543 -14.08 3.15 8.29
N PHE A 544 -14.42 1.97 7.77
CA PHE A 544 -14.86 0.83 8.56
C PHE A 544 -13.76 -0.21 8.71
N CYS A 545 -13.67 -0.77 9.91
CA CYS A 545 -12.72 -1.81 10.25
C CYS A 545 -13.11 -3.16 9.59
N SER A 546 -12.12 -3.97 9.22
CA SER A 546 -12.37 -5.29 8.61
C SER A 546 -13.13 -6.21 9.58
N ALA A 547 -13.79 -7.25 9.05
CA ALA A 547 -14.45 -8.24 9.90
C ALA A 547 -13.46 -8.94 10.84
N GLU A 548 -12.25 -9.23 10.36
CA GLU A 548 -11.19 -9.88 11.13
C GLU A 548 -10.71 -9.03 12.31
N GLU A 549 -10.46 -7.73 12.09
CA GLU A 549 -10.05 -6.82 13.16
C GLU A 549 -11.15 -6.59 14.19
N ARG A 550 -12.41 -6.58 13.74
CA ARG A 550 -13.58 -6.55 14.63
C ARG A 550 -13.67 -7.80 15.48
N GLU A 551 -13.51 -8.97 14.87
CA GLU A 551 -13.52 -10.25 15.59
C GLU A 551 -12.37 -10.34 16.60
N ARG A 552 -11.16 -9.88 16.24
CA ARG A 552 -10.02 -9.80 17.17
C ARG A 552 -10.37 -8.96 18.39
N THR A 553 -10.94 -7.77 18.21
CA THR A 553 -11.27 -6.90 19.33
C THR A 553 -12.45 -7.41 20.14
N GLN A 554 -13.48 -7.91 19.46
CA GLN A 554 -14.66 -8.53 20.06
C GLN A 554 -14.28 -9.71 20.96
N SER A 555 -13.35 -10.58 20.53
CA SER A 555 -12.89 -11.73 21.32
C SER A 555 -12.34 -11.33 22.70
N VAL A 556 -11.68 -10.18 22.80
CA VAL A 556 -11.13 -9.67 24.06
C VAL A 556 -12.22 -9.05 24.93
N VAL A 557 -13.18 -8.38 24.31
CA VAL A 557 -14.33 -7.77 24.99
C VAL A 557 -15.30 -8.85 25.51
N ASP A 558 -15.44 -9.96 24.79
CA ASP A 558 -16.27 -11.10 25.20
C ASP A 558 -15.74 -11.74 26.48
N GLU A 559 -14.40 -11.90 26.60
CA GLU A 559 -13.80 -12.39 27.85
C GLU A 559 -14.20 -11.55 29.08
N TRP A 560 -14.33 -10.24 28.90
CA TRP A 560 -14.76 -9.32 29.95
C TRP A 560 -16.26 -9.43 30.28
N ASN A 561 -17.08 -9.72 29.26
CA ASN A 561 -18.52 -9.83 29.38
C ASN A 561 -19.02 -11.20 29.88
N ASP A 562 -18.14 -12.20 29.90
CA ASP A 562 -18.42 -13.56 30.39
C ASP A 562 -18.55 -13.63 31.93
N ASP A 563 -17.96 -14.64 32.56
CA ASP A 563 -18.00 -14.87 34.00
C ASP A 563 -16.92 -14.06 34.74
N LEU A 564 -17.34 -13.09 35.56
CA LEU A 564 -16.43 -12.23 36.34
C LEU A 564 -15.52 -13.01 37.28
N ASP A 565 -15.98 -14.13 37.84
CA ASP A 565 -15.17 -14.97 38.73
C ASP A 565 -13.97 -15.55 37.98
N SER A 566 -14.20 -16.06 36.77
CA SER A 566 -13.14 -16.52 35.88
C SER A 566 -12.20 -15.38 35.44
N TYR A 567 -12.75 -14.19 35.14
CA TYR A 567 -11.99 -13.04 34.63
C TYR A 567 -11.16 -12.34 35.72
N LEU A 568 -11.56 -12.43 37.00
CA LEU A 568 -10.85 -11.87 38.15
C LEU A 568 -9.38 -12.32 38.21
N SER A 569 -9.12 -13.56 37.80
CA SER A 569 -7.76 -14.12 37.73
C SER A 569 -6.85 -13.36 36.75
N LYS A 570 -7.40 -12.87 35.63
CA LYS A 570 -6.70 -12.09 34.60
C LYS A 570 -6.47 -10.65 35.03
N VAL A 571 -7.44 -10.05 35.73
CA VAL A 571 -7.32 -8.70 36.32
C VAL A 571 -6.22 -8.67 37.39
N ASN A 572 -6.07 -9.75 38.14
CA ASN A 572 -5.07 -9.89 39.19
C ASN A 572 -3.79 -10.62 38.76
N ALA A 573 -3.63 -10.87 37.47
CA ALA A 573 -2.41 -11.45 36.95
C ALA A 573 -1.21 -10.55 37.30
N PRO A 574 -0.03 -11.13 37.60
CA PRO A 574 1.19 -10.36 37.75
C PRO A 574 1.54 -9.73 36.39
N GLY A 575 1.67 -8.40 36.34
CA GLY A 575 1.87 -7.70 35.08
C GLY A 575 1.80 -6.19 35.19
N SER A 576 1.30 -5.54 34.14
CA SER A 576 1.46 -4.09 33.97
C SER A 576 0.58 -3.25 34.90
N ARG A 577 1.16 -2.81 36.02
CA ARG A 577 0.63 -1.80 36.94
C ARG A 577 1.16 -0.41 36.60
N ILE A 578 0.73 0.65 37.29
CA ILE A 578 1.12 2.02 36.94
C ILE A 578 2.64 2.20 36.92
N GLN A 579 3.37 1.60 37.89
CA GLN A 579 4.82 1.72 37.96
C GLN A 579 5.46 1.09 36.72
N SER A 580 4.93 -0.02 36.21
CA SER A 580 5.43 -0.64 34.97
C SER A 580 5.28 0.24 33.71
N TYR A 581 4.34 1.20 33.72
CA TYR A 581 4.19 2.19 32.65
C TYR A 581 5.12 3.38 32.83
N ARG A 582 5.40 3.80 34.07
CA ARG A 582 6.20 4.99 34.42
C ARG A 582 7.66 4.71 34.73
N ASP A 583 8.02 3.45 34.97
CA ASP A 583 9.39 3.01 35.18
C ASP A 583 10.22 3.36 33.95
N ALA A 584 11.33 4.07 34.21
CA ALA A 584 12.32 4.33 33.20
C ALA A 584 12.89 2.98 32.74
N SER A 585 12.69 2.64 31.47
CA SER A 585 13.43 1.53 30.89
C SER A 585 14.91 1.92 30.87
N THR A 586 15.79 1.08 31.43
CA THR A 586 17.23 1.35 31.54
C THR A 586 17.92 1.59 30.19
N ALA A 587 17.28 1.25 29.07
CA ALA A 587 17.75 1.50 27.70
C ALA A 587 16.94 2.56 26.92
N GLY A 588 15.76 2.99 27.39
CA GLY A 588 14.75 3.65 26.54
C GLY A 588 13.98 2.65 25.67
N GLY A 589 12.86 3.08 25.10
CA GLY A 589 12.05 2.28 24.17
C GLY A 589 11.62 3.06 22.94
N ARG A 590 11.21 2.34 21.89
CA ARG A 590 10.75 2.91 20.61
C ARG A 590 9.39 2.33 20.26
N THR A 591 8.49 3.15 19.73
CA THR A 591 7.16 2.73 19.25
C THR A 591 6.62 3.67 18.19
N CYS A 592 5.66 3.19 17.40
CA CYS A 592 4.71 4.07 16.74
C CYS A 592 3.49 4.25 17.63
N ALA A 593 2.86 5.43 17.57
CA ALA A 593 1.65 5.70 18.33
C ALA A 593 0.77 6.72 17.59
N VAL A 594 -0.54 6.58 17.78
CA VAL A 594 -1.51 7.63 17.50
C VAL A 594 -1.80 8.32 18.83
N PHE A 595 -1.43 9.59 18.96
CA PHE A 595 -1.80 10.37 20.14
C PHE A 595 -3.29 10.71 20.08
N VAL A 596 -3.97 10.49 21.19
CA VAL A 596 -5.40 10.76 21.38
C VAL A 596 -5.52 11.86 22.43
N ASP A 597 -4.92 13.00 22.11
CA ASP A 597 -4.86 14.16 22.97
C ASP A 597 -6.13 15.02 22.89
N ASP A 598 -6.08 16.17 23.57
CA ASP A 598 -7.18 17.12 23.63
C ASP A 598 -7.60 17.70 22.28
N ASP A 599 -6.73 17.69 21.27
CA ASP A 599 -7.10 18.20 19.96
C ASP A 599 -7.75 17.10 19.11
N ALA A 600 -7.32 15.85 19.26
CA ALA A 600 -7.87 14.69 18.56
C ALA A 600 -9.20 14.19 19.13
N MET A 601 -9.37 14.23 20.47
CA MET A 601 -10.54 13.67 21.15
C MET A 601 -11.71 14.68 21.20
N PRO A 602 -12.92 14.30 20.73
CA PRO A 602 -14.11 15.16 20.85
C PRO A 602 -14.37 15.62 22.28
N SER A 603 -14.84 16.86 22.44
CA SER A 603 -15.09 17.46 23.76
C SER A 603 -16.17 16.71 24.56
N ALA A 604 -17.17 16.15 23.88
CA ALA A 604 -18.21 15.34 24.51
C ALA A 604 -17.65 14.03 25.06
N LEU A 605 -16.86 13.29 24.26
CA LEU A 605 -16.16 12.09 24.73
C LEU A 605 -15.25 12.40 25.92
N ARG A 606 -14.43 13.47 25.85
CA ARG A 606 -13.57 13.89 26.97
C ARG A 606 -14.34 14.15 28.24
N ARG A 607 -15.50 14.81 28.15
CA ARG A 607 -16.36 15.03 29.30
C ARG A 607 -16.84 13.71 29.91
N CYS A 608 -17.27 12.75 29.08
CA CYS A 608 -17.67 11.43 29.57
C CYS A 608 -16.51 10.71 30.27
N LEU A 609 -15.29 10.76 29.72
CA LEU A 609 -14.11 10.15 30.35
C LEU A 609 -13.70 10.85 31.66
N GLY A 610 -13.82 12.18 31.73
CA GLY A 610 -13.57 12.93 32.96
C GLY A 610 -14.58 12.63 34.07
N GLU A 611 -15.85 12.37 33.70
CA GLU A 611 -16.87 11.91 34.64
C GLU A 611 -16.64 10.45 35.07
N PHE A 612 -16.24 9.58 34.15
CA PHE A 612 -15.82 8.20 34.47
C PHE A 612 -14.66 8.19 35.46
N ARG A 613 -13.61 8.99 35.20
CA ARG A 613 -12.46 9.15 36.10
C ARG A 613 -12.89 9.57 37.50
N ARG A 614 -13.75 10.59 37.60
CA ARG A 614 -14.25 11.08 38.89
C ARG A 614 -15.02 9.99 39.66
N ASP A 615 -15.89 9.26 38.98
CA ASP A 615 -16.69 8.20 39.61
C ASP A 615 -15.80 7.04 40.09
N VAL A 616 -14.77 6.68 39.34
CA VAL A 616 -13.76 5.68 39.75
C VAL A 616 -12.97 6.18 40.95
N ASP A 617 -12.49 7.43 40.96
CA ASP A 617 -11.75 8.00 42.09
C ASP A 617 -12.60 8.09 43.37
N VAL A 618 -13.92 8.31 43.24
CA VAL A 618 -14.87 8.29 44.37
C VAL A 618 -15.10 6.87 44.89
N ALA A 619 -15.26 5.89 44.00
CA ALA A 619 -15.51 4.50 44.37
C ALA A 619 -14.25 3.81 44.90
N PHE A 620 -13.07 4.19 44.39
CA PHE A 620 -11.78 3.58 44.72
C PHE A 620 -10.70 4.65 45.01
N PRO A 621 -10.82 5.40 46.13
CA PRO A 621 -9.92 6.51 46.43
C PRO A 621 -8.45 6.09 46.46
N GLY A 622 -7.63 6.68 45.58
CA GLY A 622 -6.19 6.40 45.47
C GLY A 622 -5.84 5.01 44.92
N ARG A 623 -6.81 4.19 44.52
CA ARG A 623 -6.53 2.84 44.01
C ARG A 623 -5.99 2.83 42.58
N TYR A 624 -6.38 3.83 41.79
CA TYR A 624 -5.97 3.98 40.40
C TYR A 624 -5.15 5.25 40.21
N SER A 625 -4.09 5.12 39.44
CA SER A 625 -3.31 6.23 38.92
C SER A 625 -3.60 6.43 37.44
N TRP A 626 -3.87 7.67 37.04
CA TRP A 626 -4.27 8.04 35.68
C TRP A 626 -3.07 8.44 34.82
N MET A 627 -3.13 8.14 33.53
CA MET A 627 -2.15 8.60 32.53
C MET A 627 -2.28 10.11 32.33
N GLY A 628 -1.17 10.80 32.04
CA GLY A 628 -1.18 12.23 31.72
C GLY A 628 -1.99 12.54 30.44
N GLU A 629 -2.74 13.63 30.44
CA GLU A 629 -3.65 14.00 29.33
C GLU A 629 -2.92 14.13 27.98
N GLY A 630 -1.72 14.72 27.95
CA GLY A 630 -0.88 14.80 26.74
C GLY A 630 -0.17 13.51 26.34
N SER A 631 -0.40 12.42 27.08
CA SER A 631 0.24 11.12 26.84
C SER A 631 -0.77 10.03 26.46
N LEU A 632 -2.07 10.34 26.39
CA LEU A 632 -3.07 9.39 25.92
C LEU A 632 -2.78 9.03 24.46
N HIS A 633 -2.64 7.73 24.19
CA HIS A 633 -2.28 7.25 22.87
C HIS A 633 -2.83 5.85 22.61
N CYS A 634 -2.91 5.48 21.33
CA CYS A 634 -3.07 4.11 20.87
C CYS A 634 -1.73 3.68 20.24
N THR A 635 -1.08 2.67 20.83
CA THR A 635 0.21 2.17 20.33
C THR A 635 0.02 1.40 19.01
N LEU A 636 0.87 1.66 18.02
CA LEU A 636 0.99 0.88 16.79
C LEU A 636 2.28 0.06 16.86
N ARG A 637 2.15 -1.27 16.76
CA ARG A 637 3.26 -2.23 16.79
C ARG A 637 3.34 -3.05 15.51
N SER A 638 4.46 -3.74 15.31
CA SER A 638 4.65 -4.67 14.17
C SER A 638 3.74 -5.89 14.34
N LEU A 639 3.16 -6.40 13.26
CA LEU A 639 2.18 -7.49 13.32
C LEU A 639 2.82 -8.85 13.65
N GLY A 640 4.13 -8.99 13.43
CA GLY A 640 4.93 -10.20 13.66
C GLY A 640 5.25 -10.90 12.35
#